data_AF-A0A3E0P5I4-F1
#
_entry.id   AF-A0A3E0P5I4-F1
#
_cell.length_a   1.000
_cell.length_b   1.000
_cell.length_c   1.000
_cell.angle_alpha   90.00
_cell.angle_beta   90.00
_cell.angle_gamma   90.00
#
_symmetry.space_group_name_H-M   'P 1'
#
loop_
_entity.id
_entity.type
_entity.pdbx_description
1 polymer ?
#
loop_
_entity_poly.entity_id
_entity_poly.type
_entity_poly.pdbx_seq_one_letter_code
_entity_poly.pdbx_strand_id
1 'polypeptide(L)'
;MLHSISDEAPQMQGTKILSTLGFQRRATARGTLHKFFSKLFAPTRTRLPRPAHRLAPCLVAEPLERRTLLSATAEFAVVNDWGNGFQGEIDLTNADTAVSSWRLEFDFNHQITQIWNARIESQTGSHYVVTNAPWNGSLGAGASVTFGFLGTPGNVTTEPTGYTLNGVPLGEEVDLPELTIADAALAEGNSGSANMLFTVTLSEAAASSVTVAYATSNGTAQAGSDYTATSGVLTFAPGQNSRTIPVAVRGDLLDEAIEDLFLTLSSPAGATLADGSARGRILDDDAAPAISIGDVSVAEPDSGTSVADGYFSTQGSQILDAAGQPVRIAGVNWFGMESDTFAPHGLWTRNYMSMMDQMVDEGFNTIRLPFSNQLFDAGSTPNGIDFFQNPDLQGLSPLGILDKIVDYAGEVGLRIIFDHHRSNAGAGAEGSGLWYTGAYPESRWISDWVMLAERYAGNPTVIGADLHNEPHGPATWGGGGTNDWRLAAERAGNAILAVNSDWLIVVEGVEVGSSGYYWWGGNLSNAGDHPVRLNVDGRLVYSPHDYPASVFPQPWFSEPDYPSNLTEVWDANWGYLFQQDIAPIMLGEFGSRLATESDRIWLEEIVDYLGGDFDGDGTSDLAPGELGPSWTYWSWNPNSSDTGGILQDDWDNVHRDKVDALEEVQFAFPAGEAAGRANATLTVSLSAASGQTVTVAYTTANGTATAGSDYTATSGTLTFAPGQTQRTIDVPILADSAGEASETLLVRLSSASLATIADGEAVVTITDSTSEPELPALSVGDVAVTEGNAGTSNAVFTVSLSAAADAPVTVAYSTTGVSATAGSDFVATSGVLTFAPGVTALPVTVPIVGDTNPESSETFRLTLASPSGATLGRAFGIGTIADNDAPTSGLAFAFNVSDDWGSGFVAGVTITNHGSTAVNGWTLEFDFDRDITNIWNAEIVSRVGNRYVIQAASWNRVIPAGGSISFGFQGASGNVDEGPTNLVLNGVAL
;
A
#
# COMPACT_ATOMS: atom_id res chain seq x y z
N MET A 1 12.99 28.84 44.16
CA MET A 1 13.34 29.99 45.02
C MET A 1 13.82 31.12 44.11
N LEU A 2 13.57 32.40 44.45
CA LEU A 2 14.13 33.65 43.85
C LEU A 2 13.91 33.83 42.31
N HIS A 3 13.25 34.87 41.75
CA HIS A 3 13.27 36.35 41.87
C HIS A 3 14.20 37.11 40.90
N SER A 4 13.62 37.61 39.79
CA SER A 4 13.76 38.94 39.14
C SER A 4 13.23 38.81 37.70
N ILE A 5 12.30 39.60 37.14
CA ILE A 5 11.88 41.02 37.26
C ILE A 5 12.89 42.03 36.71
N SER A 6 12.60 42.54 35.50
CA SER A 6 12.71 43.97 35.15
C SER A 6 12.03 44.25 33.79
N ASP A 7 11.04 45.14 33.76
CA ASP A 7 10.58 45.81 32.54
C ASP A 7 11.62 46.83 32.03
N GLU A 8 11.60 47.16 30.73
CA GLU A 8 11.31 48.52 30.22
C GLU A 8 11.66 48.70 28.73
N ALA A 9 10.77 49.42 28.04
CA ALA A 9 11.03 50.24 26.86
C ALA A 9 10.68 51.71 27.27
N PRO A 10 10.98 52.80 26.51
CA PRO A 10 11.10 52.86 25.05
C PRO A 10 12.05 53.98 24.50
N GLN A 11 11.79 54.43 23.26
CA GLN A 11 12.07 55.76 22.65
C GLN A 11 13.28 55.95 21.71
N MET A 12 13.08 56.90 20.79
CA MET A 12 13.87 57.21 19.60
C MET A 12 14.95 58.28 19.88
N GLN A 13 16.01 58.33 19.05
CA GLN A 13 16.21 59.43 18.07
C GLN A 13 17.46 59.22 17.18
N GLY A 14 17.57 60.00 16.08
CA GLY A 14 18.63 59.91 15.07
C GLY A 14 20.00 60.46 15.51
N THR A 15 20.98 60.71 14.62
CA THR A 15 20.84 61.43 13.33
C THR A 15 22.15 61.35 12.51
N LYS A 16 22.16 61.87 11.26
CA LYS A 16 23.33 62.46 10.51
C LYS A 16 24.35 61.50 9.85
N ILE A 17 25.01 61.80 8.71
CA ILE A 17 24.79 62.80 7.62
C ILE A 17 25.69 62.49 6.37
N LEU A 18 25.26 62.86 5.13
CA LEU A 18 26.03 63.12 3.85
C LEU A 18 27.04 62.06 3.31
N SER A 19 27.41 61.94 2.03
CA SER A 19 26.88 62.29 0.67
C SER A 19 27.79 61.58 -0.39
N THR A 20 27.87 61.79 -1.73
CA THR A 20 27.47 62.84 -2.68
C THR A 20 27.58 62.34 -4.15
N LEU A 21 26.81 62.92 -5.09
CA LEU A 21 27.01 62.91 -6.57
C LEU A 21 26.88 61.55 -7.32
N GLY A 22 26.41 61.50 -8.58
CA GLY A 22 25.91 62.58 -9.45
C GLY A 22 25.29 62.09 -10.78
N PHE A 23 24.47 62.94 -11.42
CA PHE A 23 23.71 62.65 -12.64
C PHE A 23 24.42 63.17 -13.92
N GLN A 24 24.27 62.48 -15.05
CA GLN A 24 24.52 63.00 -16.41
C GLN A 24 23.36 62.61 -17.35
N ARG A 25 23.21 63.32 -18.49
CA ARG A 25 22.09 63.21 -19.44
C ARG A 25 22.58 63.36 -20.89
N ARG A 26 21.69 63.02 -21.84
CA ARG A 26 21.62 63.42 -23.28
C ARG A 26 22.29 62.46 -24.29
N ALA A 27 21.98 62.47 -25.59
CA ALA A 27 20.71 62.67 -26.34
C ALA A 27 20.99 62.64 -27.87
N THR A 28 20.01 62.24 -28.71
CA THR A 28 19.87 62.56 -30.17
C THR A 28 20.97 62.02 -31.13
N ALA A 29 20.78 61.77 -32.45
CA ALA A 29 19.68 62.07 -33.41
C ALA A 29 19.74 61.21 -34.72
N ARG A 30 18.64 61.22 -35.51
CA ARG A 30 18.49 61.18 -37.00
C ARG A 30 19.43 60.28 -37.85
N GLY A 31 18.90 59.30 -38.60
CA GLY A 31 18.46 59.44 -40.03
C GLY A 31 18.94 58.23 -40.88
N THR A 32 18.55 57.93 -42.13
CA THR A 32 17.80 58.66 -43.18
C THR A 32 17.24 57.72 -44.29
N LEU A 33 15.95 57.92 -44.67
CA LEU A 33 15.19 57.62 -45.93
C LEU A 33 15.58 56.52 -46.97
N HIS A 34 14.55 55.71 -47.34
CA HIS A 34 14.12 55.29 -48.71
C HIS A 34 14.97 54.23 -49.47
N LYS A 35 14.46 53.34 -50.36
CA LYS A 35 13.20 53.16 -51.15
C LYS A 35 13.08 51.66 -51.59
N PHE A 36 12.08 51.09 -52.30
CA PHE A 36 10.86 51.59 -52.97
C PHE A 36 9.61 50.65 -52.85
N PHE A 37 9.24 49.82 -53.84
CA PHE A 37 7.93 49.09 -53.90
C PHE A 37 7.86 47.86 -54.85
N SER A 38 6.79 47.05 -54.70
CA SER A 38 6.18 46.01 -55.60
C SER A 38 6.63 44.54 -55.44
N LYS A 39 5.75 43.50 -55.51
CA LYS A 39 4.26 43.41 -55.62
C LYS A 39 3.75 41.97 -55.30
N LEU A 40 2.54 41.83 -54.70
CA LEU A 40 1.61 40.65 -54.61
C LEU A 40 2.20 39.26 -54.22
N PHE A 41 1.62 38.42 -53.35
CA PHE A 41 0.21 38.03 -53.15
C PHE A 41 -0.12 37.78 -51.66
N ALA A 42 -1.40 37.57 -51.32
CA ALA A 42 -1.85 37.03 -50.02
C ALA A 42 -2.04 35.50 -50.10
N PRO A 43 -2.06 34.75 -48.98
CA PRO A 43 -3.36 34.48 -48.34
C PRO A 43 -3.36 34.31 -46.79
N THR A 44 -4.59 34.32 -46.24
CA THR A 44 -5.07 33.62 -45.02
C THR A 44 -4.14 33.33 -43.83
N ARG A 45 -4.49 33.89 -42.67
CA ARG A 45 -4.49 33.15 -41.39
C ARG A 45 -5.91 33.12 -40.83
N THR A 46 -6.43 31.94 -40.56
CA THR A 46 -7.66 31.73 -39.79
C THR A 46 -7.42 32.09 -38.33
N ARG A 47 -8.42 32.72 -37.70
CA ARG A 47 -8.58 32.76 -36.24
C ARG A 47 -10.00 32.33 -35.92
N LEU A 48 -10.14 31.25 -35.15
CA LEU A 48 -11.40 30.93 -34.48
C LEU A 48 -11.58 31.87 -33.26
N PRO A 49 -12.81 32.07 -32.76
CA PRO A 49 -13.12 33.18 -31.85
C PRO A 49 -12.80 32.85 -30.39
N ARG A 50 -12.38 33.87 -29.63
CA ARG A 50 -12.57 33.86 -28.17
C ARG A 50 -14.02 34.28 -27.85
N PRO A 51 -14.72 33.63 -26.90
CA PRO A 51 -16.00 34.12 -26.40
C PRO A 51 -15.78 35.36 -25.53
N ALA A 52 -15.81 36.54 -26.14
CA ALA A 52 -15.90 37.80 -25.41
C ALA A 52 -17.37 38.03 -25.03
N HIS A 53 -17.75 37.66 -23.80
CA HIS A 53 -19.07 38.00 -23.26
C HIS A 53 -19.25 39.52 -23.29
N ARG A 54 -20.15 39.99 -24.17
CA ARG A 54 -20.57 41.38 -24.16
C ARG A 54 -21.35 41.62 -22.87
N LEU A 55 -20.83 42.48 -22.01
CA LEU A 55 -21.70 43.26 -21.12
C LEU A 55 -22.71 43.99 -22.02
N ALA A 56 -23.97 43.59 -21.95
CA ALA A 56 -25.04 44.32 -22.59
C ALA A 56 -25.14 45.70 -21.92
N PRO A 57 -25.21 46.81 -22.68
CA PRO A 57 -25.64 48.07 -22.10
C PRO A 57 -27.03 47.86 -21.49
N CYS A 58 -27.24 48.39 -20.28
CA CYS A 58 -28.56 48.42 -19.66
C CYS A 58 -29.57 48.99 -20.66
N LEU A 59 -30.55 48.16 -21.04
CA LEU A 59 -31.75 48.66 -21.70
C LEU A 59 -32.44 49.56 -20.68
N VAL A 60 -32.40 50.87 -20.93
CA VAL A 60 -33.35 51.79 -20.30
C VAL A 60 -34.72 51.29 -20.69
N ALA A 61 -35.46 50.75 -19.74
CA ALA A 61 -36.85 50.42 -19.96
C ALA A 61 -37.58 51.72 -20.33
N GLU A 62 -38.14 51.76 -21.54
CA GLU A 62 -39.21 52.72 -21.81
C GLU A 62 -40.34 52.41 -20.82
N PRO A 63 -41.01 53.43 -20.26
CA PRO A 63 -42.03 53.20 -19.24
C PRO A 63 -43.10 52.27 -19.81
N LEU A 64 -43.38 51.18 -19.10
CA LEU A 64 -44.50 50.30 -19.43
C LEU A 64 -45.76 51.16 -19.44
N GLU A 65 -46.40 51.27 -20.61
CA GLU A 65 -47.72 51.91 -20.70
C GLU A 65 -48.66 51.16 -19.73
N ARG A 66 -49.29 51.91 -18.82
CA ARG A 66 -50.19 51.37 -17.80
C ARG A 66 -51.23 50.50 -18.53
N ARG A 67 -51.22 49.19 -18.29
CA ARG A 67 -52.12 48.24 -18.94
C ARG A 67 -53.50 48.33 -18.31
N THR A 68 -54.20 49.38 -18.70
CA THR A 68 -55.60 49.62 -18.42
C THR A 68 -56.44 48.50 -19.00
N LEU A 69 -57.29 47.90 -18.16
CA LEU A 69 -58.34 46.99 -18.61
C LEU A 69 -59.66 47.75 -18.67
N LEU A 70 -60.33 47.66 -19.83
CA LEU A 70 -61.67 48.20 -20.02
C LEU A 70 -62.68 47.32 -19.28
N SER A 71 -63.68 47.93 -18.64
CA SER A 71 -64.72 47.22 -17.88
C SER A 71 -65.53 46.21 -18.73
N ALA A 72 -66.00 46.66 -19.90
CA ALA A 72 -66.74 45.92 -20.92
C ALA A 72 -66.98 46.87 -22.12
N THR A 73 -67.55 46.38 -23.23
CA THR A 73 -68.02 47.22 -24.36
C THR A 73 -69.46 46.89 -24.78
N ALA A 74 -70.15 47.87 -25.38
CA ALA A 74 -71.44 47.70 -26.04
C ALA A 74 -71.45 48.44 -27.38
N GLU A 75 -71.81 47.76 -28.46
CA GLU A 75 -71.87 48.30 -29.83
C GLU A 75 -73.31 48.26 -30.35
N PHE A 76 -73.76 49.30 -31.06
CA PHE A 76 -75.13 49.40 -31.59
C PHE A 76 -75.14 49.48 -33.12
N ALA A 77 -76.03 48.70 -33.74
CA ALA A 77 -76.24 48.69 -35.18
C ALA A 77 -77.72 48.87 -35.54
N VAL A 78 -77.99 49.57 -36.65
CA VAL A 78 -79.30 49.60 -37.30
C VAL A 78 -79.30 48.58 -38.43
N VAL A 79 -79.97 47.46 -38.22
CA VAL A 79 -79.97 46.31 -39.15
C VAL A 79 -80.89 46.56 -40.35
N ASN A 80 -81.97 47.33 -40.16
CA ASN A 80 -82.92 47.69 -41.20
C ASN A 80 -83.70 48.95 -40.79
N ASP A 81 -83.95 49.89 -41.71
CA ASP A 81 -84.77 51.08 -41.47
C ASP A 81 -85.73 51.29 -42.65
N TRP A 82 -87.02 51.45 -42.34
CA TRP A 82 -88.09 51.65 -43.33
C TRP A 82 -88.82 52.98 -43.11
N GLY A 83 -88.15 53.95 -42.49
CA GLY A 83 -88.53 55.37 -42.43
C GLY A 83 -89.59 55.72 -41.39
N ASN A 84 -90.55 54.85 -41.10
CA ASN A 84 -91.49 55.02 -39.97
C ASN A 84 -91.19 54.09 -38.78
N GLY A 85 -90.27 53.15 -38.95
CA GLY A 85 -89.69 52.33 -37.90
C GLY A 85 -88.38 51.69 -38.38
N PHE A 86 -87.67 51.04 -37.48
CA PHE A 86 -86.39 50.38 -37.74
C PHE A 86 -86.20 49.14 -36.85
N GLN A 87 -85.22 48.32 -37.20
CA GLN A 87 -84.66 47.27 -36.36
C GLN A 87 -83.27 47.72 -35.87
N GLY A 88 -83.10 47.77 -34.56
CA GLY A 88 -81.82 48.00 -33.88
C GLY A 88 -81.31 46.70 -33.25
N GLU A 89 -79.99 46.61 -33.08
CA GLU A 89 -79.29 45.48 -32.48
C GLU A 89 -78.15 46.02 -31.61
N ILE A 90 -77.90 45.37 -30.46
CA ILE A 90 -76.83 45.72 -29.52
C ILE A 90 -76.02 44.46 -29.21
N ASP A 91 -74.72 44.53 -29.47
CA ASP A 91 -73.72 43.54 -29.09
C ASP A 91 -73.02 43.97 -27.80
N LEU A 92 -73.22 43.21 -26.72
CA LEU A 92 -72.67 43.47 -25.40
C LEU A 92 -71.52 42.48 -25.11
N THR A 93 -70.29 42.97 -24.97
CA THR A 93 -69.09 42.15 -24.74
C THR A 93 -68.50 42.41 -23.35
N ASN A 94 -68.40 41.36 -22.54
CA ASN A 94 -67.75 41.42 -21.22
C ASN A 94 -66.23 41.26 -21.38
N ALA A 95 -65.45 42.19 -20.85
CA ALA A 95 -63.99 42.22 -21.05
C ALA A 95 -63.19 41.52 -19.94
N ASP A 96 -63.74 41.40 -18.72
CA ASP A 96 -63.05 40.86 -17.55
C ASP A 96 -63.89 39.75 -16.87
N THR A 97 -64.40 39.94 -15.66
CA THR A 97 -64.91 38.86 -14.81
C THR A 97 -66.28 38.38 -15.28
N ALA A 98 -66.44 37.05 -15.42
CA ALA A 98 -67.68 36.42 -15.88
C ALA A 98 -68.89 36.75 -14.98
N VAL A 99 -70.02 37.16 -15.59
CA VAL A 99 -71.28 37.46 -14.89
C VAL A 99 -72.35 36.40 -15.16
N SER A 100 -73.15 36.07 -14.15
CA SER A 100 -74.24 35.08 -14.23
C SER A 100 -75.58 35.66 -14.70
N SER A 101 -75.72 36.99 -14.65
CA SER A 101 -76.81 37.75 -15.25
C SER A 101 -76.30 39.13 -15.66
N TRP A 102 -76.84 39.69 -16.75
CA TRP A 102 -76.53 41.04 -17.20
C TRP A 102 -77.77 41.94 -17.23
N ARG A 103 -77.53 43.19 -16.84
CA ARG A 103 -78.44 44.33 -16.85
C ARG A 103 -77.73 45.49 -17.53
N LEU A 104 -78.17 45.87 -18.71
CA LEU A 104 -77.63 46.98 -19.49
C LEU A 104 -78.57 48.19 -19.36
N GLU A 105 -78.06 49.30 -18.84
CA GLU A 105 -78.75 50.59 -18.82
C GLU A 105 -78.18 51.47 -19.93
N PHE A 106 -79.01 52.27 -20.61
CA PHE A 106 -78.57 53.22 -21.65
C PHE A 106 -79.64 54.29 -21.95
N ASP A 107 -79.21 55.46 -22.42
CA ASP A 107 -80.09 56.52 -22.92
C ASP A 107 -80.24 56.46 -24.44
N PHE A 108 -81.48 56.39 -24.93
CA PHE A 108 -81.81 56.30 -26.35
C PHE A 108 -83.10 57.05 -26.70
N ASN A 109 -83.06 57.85 -27.76
CA ASN A 109 -84.12 58.81 -28.08
C ASN A 109 -85.26 58.27 -28.97
N HIS A 110 -85.20 57.01 -29.40
CA HIS A 110 -86.26 56.35 -30.17
C HIS A 110 -87.07 55.40 -29.27
N GLN A 111 -88.39 55.32 -29.50
CA GLN A 111 -89.25 54.43 -28.72
C GLN A 111 -89.08 52.99 -29.20
N ILE A 112 -88.52 52.13 -28.34
CA ILE A 112 -88.53 50.67 -28.53
C ILE A 112 -89.98 50.15 -28.37
N THR A 113 -90.42 49.34 -29.33
CA THR A 113 -91.78 48.80 -29.44
C THR A 113 -91.85 47.29 -29.28
N GLN A 114 -90.78 46.57 -29.63
CA GLN A 114 -90.59 45.12 -29.42
C GLN A 114 -89.11 44.84 -29.16
N ILE A 115 -88.78 43.78 -28.42
CA ILE A 115 -87.41 43.37 -28.08
C ILE A 115 -87.32 41.84 -28.02
N TRP A 116 -86.17 41.26 -28.39
CA TRP A 116 -85.87 39.82 -28.28
C TRP A 116 -84.44 39.60 -27.76
N ASN A 117 -84.16 38.38 -27.27
CA ASN A 117 -82.96 38.01 -26.49
C ASN A 117 -82.73 38.82 -25.20
N ALA A 118 -83.61 39.76 -24.89
CA ALA A 118 -83.60 40.59 -23.70
C ALA A 118 -85.03 40.99 -23.29
N ARG A 119 -85.17 41.59 -22.12
CA ARG A 119 -86.43 42.16 -21.60
C ARG A 119 -86.18 43.61 -21.16
N ILE A 120 -87.06 44.53 -21.52
CA ILE A 120 -87.06 45.88 -20.91
C ILE A 120 -87.58 45.72 -19.48
N GLU A 121 -86.77 46.11 -18.51
CA GLU A 121 -87.10 46.09 -17.08
C GLU A 121 -87.76 47.41 -16.66
N SER A 122 -87.28 48.54 -17.19
CA SER A 122 -87.98 49.83 -17.10
C SER A 122 -87.60 50.77 -18.26
N GLN A 123 -88.42 51.80 -18.47
CA GLN A 123 -88.09 52.95 -19.32
C GLN A 123 -88.55 54.22 -18.61
N THR A 124 -87.70 55.24 -18.55
CA THR A 124 -88.03 56.57 -18.00
C THR A 124 -87.54 57.65 -18.96
N GLY A 125 -88.44 58.16 -19.81
CA GLY A 125 -88.06 59.10 -20.87
C GLY A 125 -87.20 58.40 -21.94
N SER A 126 -86.00 58.93 -22.20
CA SER A 126 -84.97 58.31 -23.05
C SER A 126 -84.26 57.12 -22.38
N HIS A 127 -84.30 57.04 -21.05
CA HIS A 127 -83.50 56.07 -20.33
C HIS A 127 -84.15 54.69 -20.35
N TYR A 128 -83.41 53.68 -20.81
CA TYR A 128 -83.79 52.28 -20.91
C TYR A 128 -82.98 51.43 -19.94
N VAL A 129 -83.68 50.56 -19.21
CA VAL A 129 -83.07 49.46 -18.45
C VAL A 129 -83.47 48.16 -19.12
N VAL A 130 -82.49 47.42 -19.62
CA VAL A 130 -82.65 46.14 -20.32
C VAL A 130 -81.93 45.05 -19.56
N THR A 131 -82.51 43.85 -19.49
CA THR A 131 -81.94 42.70 -18.79
C THR A 131 -82.02 41.44 -19.64
N ASN A 132 -81.19 40.45 -19.31
CA ASN A 132 -81.09 39.19 -20.04
C ASN A 132 -82.42 38.43 -20.22
N ALA A 133 -82.52 37.64 -21.28
CA ALA A 133 -83.52 36.58 -21.38
C ALA A 133 -83.13 35.37 -20.49
N PRO A 134 -84.07 34.49 -20.10
CA PRO A 134 -83.79 33.39 -19.16
C PRO A 134 -82.68 32.41 -19.57
N TRP A 135 -82.28 32.37 -20.84
CA TRP A 135 -81.30 31.44 -21.40
C TRP A 135 -79.93 32.05 -21.72
N ASN A 136 -79.77 33.38 -21.69
CA ASN A 136 -78.52 34.08 -22.07
C ASN A 136 -77.96 35.01 -20.98
N GLY A 137 -78.28 34.75 -19.70
CA GLY A 137 -77.77 35.56 -18.58
C GLY A 137 -76.27 35.40 -18.30
N SER A 138 -75.71 34.21 -18.56
CA SER A 138 -74.29 33.91 -18.35
C SER A 138 -73.43 34.53 -19.46
N LEU A 139 -72.53 35.44 -19.10
CA LEU A 139 -71.64 36.15 -20.01
C LEU A 139 -70.20 36.10 -19.48
N GLY A 140 -69.40 35.21 -20.08
CA GLY A 140 -68.02 34.93 -19.65
C GLY A 140 -67.01 36.03 -19.97
N ALA A 141 -65.78 35.85 -19.49
CA ALA A 141 -64.64 36.70 -19.84
C ALA A 141 -64.38 36.67 -21.36
N GLY A 142 -64.29 37.85 -21.98
CA GLY A 142 -64.12 38.00 -23.44
C GLY A 142 -65.31 37.54 -24.28
N ALA A 143 -66.48 37.28 -23.68
CA ALA A 143 -67.65 36.76 -24.38
C ALA A 143 -68.68 37.87 -24.69
N SER A 144 -69.40 37.69 -25.80
CA SER A 144 -70.41 38.64 -26.30
C SER A 144 -71.83 38.05 -26.27
N VAL A 145 -72.84 38.91 -26.11
CA VAL A 145 -74.26 38.56 -26.24
C VAL A 145 -75.02 39.64 -27.01
N THR A 146 -75.76 39.20 -28.03
CA THR A 146 -76.51 40.06 -28.95
C THR A 146 -78.00 40.09 -28.59
N PHE A 147 -78.57 41.29 -28.52
CA PHE A 147 -80.03 41.48 -28.44
C PHE A 147 -80.55 42.52 -29.42
N GLY A 148 -81.75 42.28 -29.97
CA GLY A 148 -82.33 43.13 -31.01
C GLY A 148 -83.73 43.61 -30.66
N PHE A 149 -84.15 44.69 -31.32
CA PHE A 149 -85.40 45.37 -31.03
C PHE A 149 -85.96 46.12 -32.24
N LEU A 150 -87.27 46.41 -32.24
CA LEU A 150 -87.92 47.28 -33.21
C LEU A 150 -88.22 48.65 -32.59
N GLY A 151 -87.82 49.74 -33.24
CA GLY A 151 -88.01 51.11 -32.76
C GLY A 151 -88.80 52.00 -33.71
N THR A 152 -89.29 53.14 -33.19
CA THR A 152 -89.99 54.17 -33.96
C THR A 152 -89.72 55.58 -33.40
N PRO A 153 -89.67 56.65 -34.22
CA PRO A 153 -89.67 56.63 -35.70
C PRO A 153 -88.39 56.04 -36.27
N GLY A 154 -88.40 55.74 -37.58
CA GLY A 154 -87.20 55.41 -38.37
C GLY A 154 -86.46 56.67 -38.83
N ASN A 155 -85.48 56.49 -39.70
CA ASN A 155 -84.38 57.41 -40.00
C ASN A 155 -83.48 57.65 -38.76
N VAL A 156 -83.02 56.58 -38.13
CA VAL A 156 -82.13 56.64 -36.96
C VAL A 156 -80.84 57.39 -37.32
N THR A 157 -80.54 58.43 -36.55
CA THR A 157 -79.36 59.31 -36.74
C THR A 157 -78.64 59.61 -35.43
N THR A 158 -79.03 58.96 -34.33
CA THR A 158 -78.40 59.03 -33.02
C THR A 158 -78.37 57.64 -32.40
N GLU A 159 -77.20 57.24 -31.93
CA GLU A 159 -76.95 55.95 -31.27
C GLU A 159 -77.34 56.04 -29.78
N PRO A 160 -77.51 54.91 -29.06
CA PRO A 160 -77.65 54.91 -27.61
C PRO A 160 -76.35 55.39 -26.93
N THR A 161 -76.48 55.94 -25.71
CA THR A 161 -75.36 56.53 -24.97
C THR A 161 -75.47 56.24 -23.46
N GLY A 162 -74.43 56.58 -22.69
CA GLY A 162 -74.48 56.47 -21.22
C GLY A 162 -74.60 55.03 -20.72
N TYR A 163 -74.03 54.08 -21.46
CA TYR A 163 -74.20 52.66 -21.16
C TYR A 163 -73.60 52.27 -19.79
N THR A 164 -74.34 51.49 -18.99
CA THR A 164 -73.79 50.78 -17.82
C THR A 164 -74.15 49.28 -17.82
N LEU A 165 -73.18 48.42 -17.49
CA LEU A 165 -73.38 46.99 -17.29
C LEU A 165 -73.40 46.68 -15.79
N ASN A 166 -74.53 46.18 -15.29
CA ASN A 166 -74.77 45.90 -13.88
C ASN A 166 -74.49 47.11 -12.96
N GLY A 167 -74.63 48.34 -13.49
CA GLY A 167 -74.36 49.60 -12.79
C GLY A 167 -72.94 50.16 -12.96
N VAL A 168 -72.04 49.45 -13.66
CA VAL A 168 -70.68 49.91 -13.97
C VAL A 168 -70.66 50.54 -15.38
N PRO A 169 -70.15 51.77 -15.58
CA PRO A 169 -70.01 52.35 -16.91
C PRO A 169 -69.14 51.47 -17.83
N LEU A 170 -69.56 51.30 -19.09
CA LEU A 170 -68.76 50.60 -20.10
C LEU A 170 -67.73 51.56 -20.70
N GLY A 171 -66.48 51.09 -20.86
CA GLY A 171 -65.40 51.85 -21.49
C GLY A 171 -64.50 52.67 -20.55
N GLU A 172 -64.67 52.57 -19.23
CA GLU A 172 -63.72 53.15 -18.26
C GLU A 172 -62.46 52.27 -18.15
N GLU A 173 -61.30 52.92 -17.97
CA GLU A 173 -60.00 52.27 -17.78
C GLU A 173 -59.70 52.02 -16.30
N VAL A 174 -59.37 50.77 -15.93
CA VAL A 174 -58.96 50.43 -14.56
C VAL A 174 -57.46 50.23 -14.46
N ASP A 175 -56.81 51.05 -13.64
CA ASP A 175 -55.40 50.89 -13.25
C ASP A 175 -55.24 49.81 -12.16
N LEU A 176 -54.27 48.92 -12.37
CA LEU A 176 -53.89 47.88 -11.41
C LEU A 176 -52.56 48.22 -10.72
N PRO A 177 -52.37 47.85 -9.44
CA PRO A 177 -51.08 47.96 -8.77
C PRO A 177 -50.06 46.98 -9.35
N GLU A 178 -48.78 47.34 -9.29
CA GLU A 178 -47.68 46.52 -9.77
C GLU A 178 -47.04 45.73 -8.61
N LEU A 179 -46.79 44.45 -8.82
CA LEU A 179 -46.01 43.59 -7.91
C LEU A 179 -44.52 43.69 -8.22
N THR A 180 -43.72 43.74 -7.16
CA THR A 180 -42.26 43.61 -7.15
C THR A 180 -41.85 42.64 -6.05
N ILE A 181 -40.70 41.99 -6.20
CA ILE A 181 -40.09 41.14 -5.17
C ILE A 181 -38.64 41.57 -4.95
N ALA A 182 -38.22 41.65 -3.68
CA ALA A 182 -36.86 42.03 -3.32
C ALA A 182 -35.95 40.82 -3.10
N ASP A 183 -34.71 40.93 -3.57
CA ASP A 183 -33.59 40.07 -3.18
C ASP A 183 -33.48 39.93 -1.65
N ALA A 184 -33.00 38.77 -1.21
CA ALA A 184 -32.77 38.46 0.19
C ALA A 184 -31.37 37.86 0.40
N ALA A 185 -30.87 37.95 1.64
CA ALA A 185 -29.67 37.23 2.06
C ALA A 185 -29.83 36.80 3.52
N LEU A 186 -29.20 35.69 3.90
CA LEU A 186 -29.29 35.11 5.23
C LEU A 186 -28.01 34.31 5.51
N ALA A 187 -27.43 34.50 6.70
CA ALA A 187 -26.44 33.58 7.26
C ALA A 187 -27.15 32.31 7.77
N GLU A 188 -26.64 31.15 7.41
CA GLU A 188 -27.34 29.88 7.64
C GLU A 188 -27.33 29.41 9.08
N GLY A 189 -26.21 29.62 9.78
CA GLY A 189 -26.01 29.31 11.20
C GLY A 189 -25.76 27.83 11.48
N ASN A 190 -25.00 27.59 12.56
CA ASN A 190 -24.29 26.33 12.83
C ASN A 190 -25.18 25.07 13.13
N SER A 191 -26.48 25.09 12.83
CA SER A 191 -27.36 23.91 12.75
C SER A 191 -28.82 24.28 12.47
N GLY A 192 -29.51 23.41 11.72
CA GLY A 192 -30.96 23.33 11.70
C GLY A 192 -31.59 24.04 10.51
N SER A 193 -32.42 25.06 10.73
CA SER A 193 -33.00 25.85 9.63
C SER A 193 -33.44 27.26 10.06
N ALA A 194 -33.13 28.25 9.23
CA ALA A 194 -33.52 29.65 9.36
C ALA A 194 -34.33 30.13 8.14
N ASN A 195 -35.21 31.12 8.31
CA ASN A 195 -36.10 31.56 7.25
C ASN A 195 -35.57 32.80 6.51
N MET A 196 -35.13 32.63 5.26
CA MET A 196 -34.83 33.74 4.36
C MET A 196 -36.16 34.39 3.92
N LEU A 197 -36.31 35.70 4.15
CA LEU A 197 -37.58 36.40 3.98
C LEU A 197 -37.59 37.27 2.70
N PHE A 198 -38.03 36.70 1.59
CA PHE A 198 -38.29 37.45 0.37
C PHE A 198 -39.49 38.38 0.57
N THR A 199 -39.32 39.68 0.31
CA THR A 199 -40.40 40.67 0.49
C THR A 199 -41.06 41.00 -0.84
N VAL A 200 -42.34 40.66 -0.98
CA VAL A 200 -43.18 41.03 -2.13
C VAL A 200 -43.96 42.29 -1.80
N THR A 201 -43.91 43.29 -2.68
CA THR A 201 -44.48 44.63 -2.46
C THR A 201 -45.35 45.04 -3.64
N LEU A 202 -46.50 45.65 -3.35
CA LEU A 202 -47.39 46.32 -4.30
C LEU A 202 -47.04 47.81 -4.39
N SER A 203 -47.07 48.36 -5.61
CA SER A 203 -46.83 49.80 -5.87
C SER A 203 -47.80 50.72 -5.11
N GLU A 204 -49.04 50.28 -4.91
CA GLU A 204 -50.07 50.96 -4.14
C GLU A 204 -51.04 49.96 -3.46
N ALA A 205 -51.84 50.45 -2.52
CA ALA A 205 -52.73 49.62 -1.71
C ALA A 205 -53.90 49.08 -2.54
N ALA A 206 -53.95 47.76 -2.77
CA ALA A 206 -55.03 47.16 -3.54
C ALA A 206 -56.40 47.34 -2.85
N ALA A 207 -57.40 47.82 -3.61
CA ALA A 207 -58.78 47.99 -3.14
C ALA A 207 -59.56 46.66 -3.04
N SER A 208 -59.10 45.63 -3.75
CA SER A 208 -59.57 44.25 -3.72
C SER A 208 -58.42 43.30 -3.33
N SER A 209 -58.68 42.00 -3.22
CA SER A 209 -57.64 41.01 -2.91
C SER A 209 -56.78 40.70 -4.13
N VAL A 210 -55.46 40.85 -4.00
CA VAL A 210 -54.48 40.43 -5.02
C VAL A 210 -53.96 39.04 -4.69
N THR A 211 -53.73 38.20 -5.70
CA THR A 211 -53.02 36.93 -5.54
C THR A 211 -51.90 36.80 -6.56
N VAL A 212 -50.78 36.21 -6.16
CA VAL A 212 -49.68 35.83 -7.06
C VAL A 212 -49.14 34.46 -6.66
N ALA A 213 -48.91 33.58 -7.63
CA ALA A 213 -48.26 32.29 -7.40
C ALA A 213 -46.74 32.47 -7.32
N TYR A 214 -46.05 31.63 -6.54
CA TYR A 214 -44.60 31.70 -6.38
C TYR A 214 -43.96 30.32 -6.31
N ALA A 215 -42.70 30.22 -6.73
CA ALA A 215 -41.87 29.03 -6.58
C ALA A 215 -40.38 29.38 -6.48
N THR A 216 -39.64 28.65 -5.66
CA THR A 216 -38.17 28.65 -5.65
C THR A 216 -37.59 27.76 -6.75
N SER A 217 -36.42 28.12 -7.28
CA SER A 217 -35.61 27.30 -8.18
C SER A 217 -34.13 27.39 -7.81
N ASN A 218 -33.42 26.26 -7.91
CA ASN A 218 -32.00 26.11 -7.58
C ASN A 218 -31.14 27.13 -8.35
N GLY A 219 -30.03 27.56 -7.75
CA GLY A 219 -28.99 28.38 -8.39
C GLY A 219 -27.66 27.64 -8.35
N THR A 220 -26.76 28.07 -7.48
CA THR A 220 -25.70 27.16 -6.97
C THR A 220 -26.30 26.27 -5.88
N ALA A 221 -27.13 26.85 -5.00
CA ALA A 221 -27.86 26.14 -3.96
C ALA A 221 -28.88 25.16 -4.53
N GLN A 222 -28.93 23.97 -3.93
CA GLN A 222 -29.73 22.82 -4.30
C GLN A 222 -30.84 22.56 -3.28
N ALA A 223 -32.09 22.64 -3.75
CA ALA A 223 -33.22 22.32 -2.91
C ALA A 223 -33.18 20.86 -2.40
N GLY A 224 -33.17 20.71 -1.07
CA GLY A 224 -33.05 19.42 -0.38
C GLY A 224 -31.72 19.20 0.32
N SER A 225 -30.67 19.96 -0.06
CA SER A 225 -29.40 20.06 0.66
C SER A 225 -29.43 21.30 1.55
N ASP A 226 -29.39 22.49 0.95
CA ASP A 226 -29.01 23.77 1.59
C ASP A 226 -30.24 24.66 1.82
N TYR A 227 -31.33 24.44 1.07
CA TYR A 227 -32.64 25.02 1.37
C TYR A 227 -33.81 24.08 1.05
N THR A 228 -35.00 24.40 1.56
CA THR A 228 -36.24 23.66 1.29
C THR A 228 -37.00 24.29 0.14
N ALA A 229 -37.22 23.55 -0.95
CA ALA A 229 -38.05 24.00 -2.08
C ALA A 229 -39.42 24.46 -1.60
N THR A 230 -39.79 25.70 -1.92
CA THR A 230 -40.98 26.36 -1.41
C THR A 230 -41.79 26.96 -2.56
N SER A 231 -43.08 26.63 -2.64
CA SER A 231 -44.00 27.15 -3.63
C SER A 231 -45.42 27.29 -3.09
N GLY A 232 -46.24 28.13 -3.71
CA GLY A 232 -47.61 28.37 -3.25
C GLY A 232 -48.25 29.60 -3.91
N VAL A 233 -49.26 30.17 -3.23
CA VAL A 233 -49.92 31.41 -3.62
C VAL A 233 -49.88 32.40 -2.47
N LEU A 234 -49.44 33.63 -2.76
CA LEU A 234 -49.40 34.75 -1.83
C LEU A 234 -50.62 35.64 -2.07
N THR A 235 -51.48 35.78 -1.06
CA THR A 235 -52.67 36.64 -1.11
C THR A 235 -52.44 37.93 -0.32
N PHE A 236 -52.65 39.08 -0.94
CA PHE A 236 -52.79 40.36 -0.26
C PHE A 236 -54.27 40.58 0.04
N ALA A 237 -54.61 40.85 1.30
CA ALA A 237 -55.93 41.35 1.66
C ALA A 237 -56.06 42.84 1.25
N PRO A 238 -57.27 43.36 1.01
CA PRO A 238 -57.47 44.77 0.69
C PRO A 238 -56.78 45.69 1.69
N GLY A 239 -56.02 46.68 1.21
CA GLY A 239 -55.23 47.58 2.03
C GLY A 239 -53.88 47.04 2.55
N GLN A 240 -53.42 45.86 2.10
CA GLN A 240 -52.05 45.39 2.35
C GLN A 240 -51.12 45.78 1.19
N ASN A 241 -49.95 46.35 1.51
CA ASN A 241 -48.97 46.78 0.51
C ASN A 241 -47.73 45.86 0.42
N SER A 242 -47.43 45.08 1.46
CA SER A 242 -46.27 44.18 1.46
C SER A 242 -46.55 42.89 2.24
N ARG A 243 -45.95 41.78 1.78
CA ARG A 243 -45.97 40.48 2.46
C ARG A 243 -44.65 39.74 2.21
N THR A 244 -44.24 38.90 3.15
CA THR A 244 -43.06 38.05 3.01
C THR A 244 -43.41 36.62 2.57
N ILE A 245 -42.50 36.00 1.82
CA ILE A 245 -42.43 34.56 1.59
C ILE A 245 -41.20 34.05 2.35
N PRO A 246 -41.37 33.18 3.37
CA PRO A 246 -40.25 32.50 4.00
C PRO A 246 -39.77 31.33 3.13
N VAL A 247 -38.46 31.23 2.94
CA VAL A 247 -37.78 30.03 2.41
C VAL A 247 -36.86 29.52 3.51
N ALA A 248 -37.03 28.25 3.91
CA ALA A 248 -36.20 27.66 4.95
C ALA A 248 -34.83 27.24 4.38
N VAL A 249 -33.81 28.06 4.67
CA VAL A 249 -32.39 27.72 4.55
C VAL A 249 -32.05 26.75 5.66
N ARG A 250 -31.19 25.78 5.39
CA ARG A 250 -30.53 24.92 6.39
C ARG A 250 -29.12 25.43 6.61
N GLY A 251 -28.53 25.09 7.75
CA GLY A 251 -27.12 25.34 8.02
C GLY A 251 -26.55 24.20 8.85
N ASP A 252 -25.24 23.98 8.74
CA ASP A 252 -24.51 22.92 9.43
C ASP A 252 -23.20 23.40 10.07
N LEU A 253 -22.01 23.02 9.57
CA LEU A 253 -20.69 23.33 10.14
C LEU A 253 -19.58 23.36 9.06
N LEU A 254 -19.95 23.57 7.80
CA LEU A 254 -19.09 23.40 6.63
C LEU A 254 -18.67 24.77 6.07
N ASP A 255 -17.36 25.01 5.96
CA ASP A 255 -16.82 26.20 5.27
C ASP A 255 -17.12 26.11 3.76
N GLU A 256 -17.91 27.03 3.22
CA GLU A 256 -18.56 26.91 1.91
C GLU A 256 -18.44 28.19 1.07
N ALA A 257 -18.92 28.15 -0.17
CA ALA A 257 -19.01 29.34 -1.02
C ALA A 257 -20.36 30.05 -0.80
N ILE A 258 -20.39 31.38 -0.86
CA ILE A 258 -21.65 32.15 -0.85
C ILE A 258 -22.55 31.69 -2.01
N GLU A 259 -23.69 31.11 -1.65
CA GLU A 259 -24.58 30.38 -2.55
C GLU A 259 -25.80 31.19 -3.00
N ASP A 260 -26.32 30.84 -4.18
CA ASP A 260 -27.51 31.46 -4.78
C ASP A 260 -28.68 30.48 -4.93
N LEU A 261 -29.87 30.92 -4.53
CA LEU A 261 -31.17 30.39 -4.99
C LEU A 261 -32.01 31.50 -5.62
N PHE A 262 -33.04 31.14 -6.39
CA PHE A 262 -33.95 32.11 -7.01
C PHE A 262 -35.40 31.86 -6.61
N LEU A 263 -36.21 32.92 -6.56
CA LEU A 263 -37.66 32.86 -6.32
C LEU A 263 -38.40 33.64 -7.41
N THR A 264 -39.26 32.94 -8.14
CA THR A 264 -40.05 33.50 -9.25
C THR A 264 -41.52 33.66 -8.87
N LEU A 265 -42.10 34.82 -9.20
CA LEU A 265 -43.53 35.12 -9.15
C LEU A 265 -44.20 34.84 -10.50
N SER A 266 -45.44 34.35 -10.47
CA SER A 266 -46.21 33.99 -11.66
C SER A 266 -47.72 34.13 -11.44
N SER A 267 -48.49 34.11 -12.53
CA SER A 267 -49.97 34.12 -12.51
C SER A 267 -50.60 35.16 -11.54
N PRO A 268 -50.25 36.45 -11.66
CA PRO A 268 -50.85 37.49 -10.83
C PRO A 268 -52.33 37.71 -11.21
N ALA A 269 -53.16 38.02 -10.22
CA ALA A 269 -54.55 38.42 -10.40
C ALA A 269 -54.87 39.61 -9.48
N GLY A 270 -55.51 40.65 -10.04
CA GLY A 270 -55.72 41.95 -9.39
C GLY A 270 -54.49 42.87 -9.38
N ALA A 271 -53.38 42.46 -10.00
CA ALA A 271 -52.13 43.21 -10.11
C ALA A 271 -51.37 42.81 -11.39
N THR A 272 -50.41 43.63 -11.81
CA THR A 272 -49.40 43.29 -12.82
C THR A 272 -48.09 42.86 -12.13
N LEU A 273 -47.09 42.37 -12.89
CA LEU A 273 -45.72 42.15 -12.40
C LEU A 273 -44.80 43.18 -13.04
N ALA A 274 -44.16 44.01 -12.22
CA ALA A 274 -43.06 44.90 -12.63
C ALA A 274 -41.70 44.26 -12.35
N ASP A 275 -41.56 43.55 -11.21
CA ASP A 275 -40.50 42.58 -10.99
C ASP A 275 -41.08 41.26 -10.49
N GLY A 276 -40.70 40.16 -11.15
CA GLY A 276 -41.16 38.82 -10.88
C GLY A 276 -40.07 37.85 -10.44
N SER A 277 -38.84 38.30 -10.18
CA SER A 277 -37.72 37.42 -9.85
C SER A 277 -36.79 38.03 -8.81
N ALA A 278 -36.54 37.32 -7.71
CA ALA A 278 -35.56 37.69 -6.71
C ALA A 278 -34.49 36.61 -6.52
N ARG A 279 -33.28 37.04 -6.18
CA ARG A 279 -32.15 36.20 -5.78
C ARG A 279 -32.09 36.13 -4.25
N GLY A 280 -31.99 34.92 -3.72
CA GLY A 280 -31.65 34.66 -2.33
C GLY A 280 -30.19 34.27 -2.23
N ARG A 281 -29.42 34.93 -1.36
CA ARG A 281 -28.04 34.52 -1.03
C ARG A 281 -27.96 33.84 0.33
N ILE A 282 -27.53 32.59 0.33
CA ILE A 282 -27.09 31.91 1.54
C ILE A 282 -25.66 32.38 1.80
N LEU A 283 -25.35 32.70 3.05
CA LEU A 283 -24.04 33.20 3.47
C LEU A 283 -23.47 32.22 4.50
N ASP A 284 -22.35 31.61 4.17
CA ASP A 284 -21.51 30.91 5.14
C ASP A 284 -21.17 31.87 6.32
N ASP A 285 -21.39 31.38 7.55
CA ASP A 285 -20.96 32.02 8.80
C ASP A 285 -20.17 31.09 9.75
N ASP A 286 -19.68 29.97 9.21
CA ASP A 286 -18.71 29.08 9.85
C ASP A 286 -17.25 29.57 9.62
N ALA A 287 -16.26 28.76 10.00
CA ALA A 287 -14.86 29.16 10.06
C ALA A 287 -13.95 28.22 9.26
N ALA A 288 -13.29 28.78 8.24
CA ALA A 288 -12.28 28.11 7.41
C ALA A 288 -11.32 27.24 8.23
N PRO A 289 -11.13 25.96 7.83
CA PRO A 289 -10.46 24.97 8.67
C PRO A 289 -9.00 25.31 8.95
N ALA A 290 -8.51 24.76 10.07
CA ALA A 290 -7.10 24.77 10.43
C ALA A 290 -6.43 23.47 10.00
N ILE A 291 -5.27 23.57 9.35
CA ILE A 291 -4.39 22.45 8.98
C ILE A 291 -3.39 22.19 10.12
N SER A 292 -3.14 20.92 10.40
CA SER A 292 -2.01 20.44 11.19
C SER A 292 -1.36 19.22 10.52
N ILE A 293 -0.08 18.96 10.81
CA ILE A 293 0.65 17.76 10.40
C ILE A 293 1.20 17.06 11.65
N GLY A 294 1.24 15.73 11.67
CA GLY A 294 1.74 14.95 12.81
C GLY A 294 3.19 14.51 12.65
N ASP A 295 3.94 14.51 13.75
CA ASP A 295 5.23 13.82 13.86
C ASP A 295 5.07 12.31 13.62
N VAL A 296 6.10 11.66 13.08
CA VAL A 296 6.14 10.19 12.86
C VAL A 296 7.52 9.64 13.19
N SER A 297 7.58 8.39 13.63
CA SER A 297 8.82 7.62 13.74
C SER A 297 8.73 6.44 12.77
N VAL A 298 9.79 6.21 12.00
CA VAL A 298 9.87 5.16 11.00
C VAL A 298 11.19 4.40 11.19
N ALA A 299 11.15 3.08 11.05
CA ALA A 299 12.37 2.27 11.06
C ALA A 299 13.13 2.45 9.75
N GLU A 300 14.45 2.41 9.81
CA GLU A 300 15.25 2.22 8.60
C GLU A 300 14.93 0.82 8.04
N PRO A 301 14.75 0.68 6.72
CA PRO A 301 14.50 -0.61 6.11
C PRO A 301 15.82 -1.41 6.02
N ASP A 302 15.82 -2.66 6.46
CA ASP A 302 17.03 -3.49 6.49
C ASP A 302 17.73 -3.58 5.12
N SER A 303 19.07 -3.43 5.11
CA SER A 303 19.90 -3.71 3.94
C SER A 303 20.03 -5.22 3.69
N GLY A 304 18.92 -5.85 3.29
CA GLY A 304 18.84 -7.27 2.98
C GLY A 304 19.88 -7.70 1.94
N THR A 305 20.33 -8.96 2.01
CA THR A 305 21.42 -9.51 1.19
C THR A 305 21.16 -9.31 -0.30
N SER A 306 21.86 -8.36 -0.91
CA SER A 306 21.56 -7.84 -2.25
C SER A 306 21.73 -8.88 -3.35
N VAL A 307 20.68 -9.09 -4.13
CA VAL A 307 20.76 -9.67 -5.48
C VAL A 307 21.74 -8.83 -6.30
N ALA A 308 22.76 -9.46 -6.88
CA ALA A 308 23.85 -8.75 -7.52
C ALA A 308 23.40 -7.99 -8.78
N ASP A 309 23.82 -6.73 -8.89
CA ASP A 309 23.51 -5.86 -10.03
C ASP A 309 23.97 -6.46 -11.36
N GLY A 310 23.01 -6.69 -12.25
CA GLY A 310 23.26 -7.24 -13.58
C GLY A 310 22.09 -8.07 -14.09
N TYR A 311 22.36 -8.78 -15.19
CA TYR A 311 21.43 -9.72 -15.79
C TYR A 311 21.47 -11.08 -15.08
N PHE A 312 20.36 -11.81 -15.15
CA PHE A 312 20.26 -13.17 -14.64
C PHE A 312 20.76 -14.21 -15.66
N SER A 313 21.06 -15.40 -15.16
CA SER A 313 21.45 -16.57 -15.95
C SER A 313 20.77 -17.83 -15.41
N THR A 314 20.92 -18.97 -16.09
CA THR A 314 20.34 -20.25 -15.62
C THR A 314 21.38 -21.34 -15.47
N GLN A 315 21.25 -22.13 -14.41
CA GLN A 315 22.07 -23.30 -14.13
C GLN A 315 21.20 -24.40 -13.52
N GLY A 316 20.99 -25.49 -14.25
CA GLY A 316 20.12 -26.57 -13.79
C GLY A 316 18.67 -26.09 -13.66
N SER A 317 18.01 -26.43 -12.56
CA SER A 317 16.69 -25.93 -12.17
C SER A 317 16.68 -24.44 -11.74
N GLN A 318 17.84 -23.83 -11.48
CA GLN A 318 17.94 -22.53 -10.81
C GLN A 318 18.16 -21.36 -11.77
N ILE A 319 17.53 -20.22 -11.47
CA ILE A 319 17.89 -18.90 -12.02
C ILE A 319 18.91 -18.27 -11.06
N LEU A 320 19.98 -17.69 -11.60
CA LEU A 320 21.10 -17.12 -10.84
C LEU A 320 21.28 -15.63 -11.15
N ASP A 321 21.70 -14.85 -10.15
CA ASP A 321 22.13 -13.46 -10.32
C ASP A 321 23.53 -13.32 -10.95
N ALA A 322 24.01 -12.07 -11.06
CA ALA A 322 25.33 -11.76 -11.62
C ALA A 322 26.52 -12.23 -10.73
N ALA A 323 26.28 -12.61 -9.47
CA ALA A 323 27.25 -13.23 -8.57
C ALA A 323 27.13 -14.77 -8.52
N GLY A 324 26.18 -15.35 -9.25
CA GLY A 324 25.91 -16.78 -9.27
C GLY A 324 25.14 -17.30 -8.05
N GLN A 325 24.41 -16.43 -7.34
CA GLN A 325 23.50 -16.84 -6.25
C GLN A 325 22.11 -17.14 -6.83
N PRO A 326 21.41 -18.19 -6.34
CA PRO A 326 20.02 -18.45 -6.70
C PRO A 326 19.11 -17.25 -6.41
N VAL A 327 18.24 -16.94 -7.38
CA VAL A 327 17.22 -15.89 -7.27
C VAL A 327 15.91 -16.39 -7.85
N ARG A 328 14.80 -15.94 -7.26
CA ARG A 328 13.45 -16.31 -7.67
C ARG A 328 12.71 -15.11 -8.21
N ILE A 329 12.20 -15.20 -9.44
CA ILE A 329 11.19 -14.25 -9.93
C ILE A 329 9.88 -14.56 -9.20
N ALA A 330 9.39 -13.58 -8.44
CA ALA A 330 8.16 -13.65 -7.66
C ALA A 330 7.38 -12.36 -7.96
N GLY A 331 6.54 -12.40 -9.00
CA GLY A 331 6.10 -11.19 -9.69
C GLY A 331 4.62 -11.17 -10.05
N VAL A 332 4.23 -10.18 -10.86
CA VAL A 332 2.85 -9.95 -11.24
C VAL A 332 2.71 -9.53 -12.71
N ASN A 333 1.63 -9.91 -13.36
CA ASN A 333 1.29 -9.48 -14.72
C ASN A 333 0.56 -8.11 -14.67
N TRP A 334 1.05 -7.08 -15.38
CA TRP A 334 0.35 -5.78 -15.52
C TRP A 334 -0.06 -5.55 -16.98
N PHE A 335 -1.26 -6.00 -17.35
CA PHE A 335 -1.72 -5.98 -18.74
C PHE A 335 -2.36 -4.64 -19.17
N GLY A 336 -2.41 -4.43 -20.48
CA GLY A 336 -3.04 -3.33 -21.21
C GLY A 336 -2.29 -2.96 -22.49
N MET A 337 -0.97 -3.17 -22.53
CA MET A 337 -0.11 -2.84 -23.69
C MET A 337 -0.31 -3.80 -24.88
N GLU A 338 -0.88 -4.98 -24.64
CA GLU A 338 -1.41 -5.90 -25.65
C GLU A 338 -2.76 -5.49 -26.23
N SER A 339 -3.47 -4.54 -25.58
CA SER A 339 -4.82 -4.13 -25.93
C SER A 339 -4.86 -2.87 -26.81
N ASP A 340 -6.06 -2.50 -27.27
CA ASP A 340 -6.31 -1.26 -28.02
C ASP A 340 -6.01 0.03 -27.23
N THR A 341 -5.70 -0.04 -25.93
CA THR A 341 -5.22 1.12 -25.15
C THR A 341 -3.78 1.51 -25.49
N PHE A 342 -2.91 0.55 -25.86
CA PHE A 342 -1.46 0.74 -25.99
C PHE A 342 -0.83 1.45 -24.78
N ALA A 343 -1.35 1.15 -23.60
CA ALA A 343 -0.96 1.65 -22.28
C ALA A 343 -1.38 0.60 -21.23
N PRO A 344 -0.62 0.38 -20.14
CA PRO A 344 -1.10 -0.47 -19.05
C PRO A 344 -2.43 0.04 -18.51
N HIS A 345 -3.31 -0.87 -18.11
CA HIS A 345 -4.61 -0.49 -17.56
C HIS A 345 -4.47 0.14 -16.14
N GLY A 346 -5.46 0.94 -15.75
CA GLY A 346 -5.48 1.66 -14.47
C GLY A 346 -4.87 3.07 -14.52
N LEU A 347 -4.14 3.44 -15.57
CA LEU A 347 -3.55 4.78 -15.72
C LEU A 347 -4.59 5.91 -15.94
N TRP A 348 -5.87 5.57 -16.07
CA TRP A 348 -7.00 6.50 -16.03
C TRP A 348 -7.43 6.90 -14.61
N THR A 349 -6.89 6.26 -13.57
CA THR A 349 -7.29 6.46 -12.16
C THR A 349 -6.13 6.52 -11.17
N ARG A 350 -4.95 5.98 -11.49
CA ARG A 350 -3.71 6.09 -10.69
C ARG A 350 -2.55 6.67 -11.51
N ASN A 351 -1.50 7.11 -10.80
CA ASN A 351 -0.20 7.40 -11.40
C ASN A 351 0.62 6.09 -11.60
N TYR A 352 1.40 6.02 -12.68
CA TYR A 352 2.12 4.81 -13.09
C TYR A 352 3.28 4.42 -12.15
N MET A 353 3.93 5.39 -11.49
CA MET A 353 4.95 5.14 -10.47
C MET A 353 4.31 4.53 -9.22
N SER A 354 3.23 5.15 -8.74
CA SER A 354 2.47 4.68 -7.57
C SER A 354 1.88 3.27 -7.72
N MET A 355 1.65 2.79 -8.94
CA MET A 355 1.32 1.37 -9.18
C MET A 355 2.51 0.45 -8.87
N MET A 356 3.72 0.82 -9.30
CA MET A 356 4.94 0.05 -9.11
C MET A 356 5.49 0.16 -7.68
N ASP A 357 5.38 1.33 -7.06
CA ASP A 357 5.65 1.50 -5.62
C ASP A 357 4.80 0.50 -4.82
N GLN A 358 3.50 0.45 -5.10
CA GLN A 358 2.60 -0.49 -4.43
C GLN A 358 2.94 -1.95 -4.75
N MET A 359 3.34 -2.30 -5.98
CA MET A 359 3.81 -3.67 -6.28
C MET A 359 5.02 -4.08 -5.42
N VAL A 360 5.95 -3.15 -5.15
CA VAL A 360 7.10 -3.39 -4.25
C VAL A 360 6.64 -3.49 -2.79
N ASP A 361 5.73 -2.62 -2.35
CA ASP A 361 5.13 -2.67 -1.00
C ASP A 361 4.35 -3.99 -0.76
N GLU A 362 3.74 -4.57 -1.80
CA GLU A 362 3.10 -5.89 -1.76
C GLU A 362 4.09 -7.08 -1.90
N GLY A 363 5.40 -6.84 -2.01
CA GLY A 363 6.44 -7.86 -2.07
C GLY A 363 6.70 -8.49 -3.44
N PHE A 364 6.13 -7.95 -4.53
CA PHE A 364 6.44 -8.41 -5.89
C PHE A 364 7.77 -7.82 -6.38
N ASN A 365 8.60 -8.66 -7.03
CA ASN A 365 9.95 -8.29 -7.47
C ASN A 365 10.10 -8.09 -8.99
N THR A 366 9.10 -8.52 -9.77
CA THR A 366 9.13 -8.54 -11.24
C THR A 366 7.76 -8.25 -11.83
N ILE A 367 7.71 -7.53 -12.94
CA ILE A 367 6.51 -7.38 -13.77
C ILE A 367 6.67 -8.18 -15.06
N ARG A 368 5.76 -9.12 -15.33
CA ARG A 368 5.53 -9.63 -16.71
C ARG A 368 4.62 -8.63 -17.40
N LEU A 369 5.06 -8.11 -18.54
CA LEU A 369 4.44 -6.97 -19.23
C LEU A 369 3.97 -7.36 -20.64
N PRO A 370 2.73 -7.89 -20.75
CA PRO A 370 2.05 -8.20 -22.02
C PRO A 370 2.06 -7.03 -23.02
N PHE A 371 2.51 -7.26 -24.26
CA PHE A 371 2.42 -6.31 -25.37
C PHE A 371 1.90 -6.95 -26.67
N SER A 372 1.64 -6.13 -27.70
CA SER A 372 1.29 -6.62 -29.05
C SER A 372 2.22 -6.12 -30.15
N ASN A 373 2.45 -6.86 -31.25
CA ASN A 373 3.20 -6.31 -32.40
C ASN A 373 2.58 -5.00 -32.92
N GLN A 374 1.25 -4.89 -32.86
CA GLN A 374 0.51 -3.70 -33.22
C GLN A 374 0.92 -2.45 -32.42
N LEU A 375 1.49 -2.59 -31.22
CA LEU A 375 2.00 -1.49 -30.40
C LEU A 375 3.08 -0.67 -31.13
N PHE A 376 3.87 -1.29 -32.01
CA PHE A 376 4.95 -0.63 -32.76
C PHE A 376 4.52 -0.03 -34.10
N ASP A 377 3.28 -0.26 -34.53
CA ASP A 377 2.77 0.32 -35.78
C ASP A 377 2.54 1.84 -35.63
N ALA A 378 2.96 2.61 -36.64
CA ALA A 378 3.04 4.08 -36.57
C ALA A 378 1.69 4.84 -36.48
N GLY A 379 0.57 4.13 -36.32
CA GLY A 379 -0.75 4.70 -36.00
C GLY A 379 -1.22 4.44 -34.56
N SER A 380 -0.58 3.52 -33.84
CA SER A 380 -0.96 3.10 -32.49
C SER A 380 -0.68 4.22 -31.48
N THR A 381 -1.73 4.60 -30.74
CA THR A 381 -1.75 5.83 -29.93
C THR A 381 -2.22 5.49 -28.51
N PRO A 382 -1.42 5.76 -27.47
CA PRO A 382 -1.80 5.49 -26.09
C PRO A 382 -3.10 6.21 -25.71
N ASN A 383 -4.00 5.47 -25.06
CA ASN A 383 -5.26 5.96 -24.54
C ASN A 383 -5.63 5.24 -23.23
N GLY A 384 -6.65 5.72 -22.51
CA GLY A 384 -6.91 5.26 -21.14
C GLY A 384 -5.92 5.81 -20.10
N ILE A 385 -5.33 6.99 -20.34
CA ILE A 385 -4.41 7.65 -19.42
C ILE A 385 -5.00 8.98 -18.96
N ASP A 386 -5.03 9.21 -17.64
CA ASP A 386 -5.24 10.52 -17.04
C ASP A 386 -3.90 11.27 -16.98
N PHE A 387 -3.70 12.19 -17.93
CA PHE A 387 -2.50 13.03 -18.00
C PHE A 387 -2.45 14.15 -16.94
N PHE A 388 -3.45 14.27 -16.05
CA PHE A 388 -3.28 15.08 -14.82
C PHE A 388 -2.45 14.32 -13.78
N GLN A 389 -2.70 13.02 -13.64
CA GLN A 389 -1.94 12.12 -12.75
C GLN A 389 -0.64 11.62 -13.40
N ASN A 390 -0.61 11.47 -14.71
CA ASN A 390 0.53 10.97 -15.50
C ASN A 390 1.03 12.04 -16.50
N PRO A 391 1.47 13.23 -16.05
CA PRO A 391 1.73 14.37 -16.92
C PRO A 391 2.95 14.21 -17.84
N ASP A 392 3.92 13.39 -17.46
CA ASP A 392 5.14 13.12 -18.22
C ASP A 392 4.98 12.04 -19.30
N LEU A 393 3.92 11.22 -19.21
CA LEU A 393 3.48 10.33 -20.30
C LEU A 393 2.79 11.10 -21.45
N GLN A 394 2.48 12.40 -21.28
CA GLN A 394 1.67 13.14 -22.23
C GLN A 394 2.34 13.34 -23.60
N GLY A 395 1.82 12.65 -24.61
CA GLY A 395 2.27 12.75 -26.00
C GLY A 395 3.43 11.82 -26.35
N LEU A 396 3.78 10.88 -25.48
CA LEU A 396 4.67 9.77 -25.82
C LEU A 396 3.99 8.80 -26.80
N SER A 397 4.80 8.05 -27.55
CA SER A 397 4.35 6.84 -28.24
C SER A 397 4.23 5.68 -27.23
N PRO A 398 3.59 4.54 -27.59
CA PRO A 398 3.53 3.39 -26.69
C PRO A 398 4.93 2.89 -26.27
N LEU A 399 5.89 2.89 -27.20
CA LEU A 399 7.29 2.58 -26.92
C LEU A 399 7.95 3.57 -25.94
N GLY A 400 7.55 4.85 -25.96
CA GLY A 400 7.98 5.83 -24.96
C GLY A 400 7.36 5.62 -23.58
N ILE A 401 6.21 4.95 -23.50
CA ILE A 401 5.61 4.52 -22.24
C ILE A 401 6.32 3.26 -21.71
N LEU A 402 6.74 2.33 -22.59
CA LEU A 402 7.64 1.23 -22.19
C LEU A 402 8.93 1.74 -21.58
N ASP A 403 9.59 2.74 -22.21
CA ASP A 403 10.77 3.39 -21.63
C ASP A 403 10.50 3.89 -20.21
N LYS A 404 9.39 4.61 -20.02
CA LYS A 404 9.02 5.21 -18.74
C LYS A 404 8.74 4.20 -17.63
N ILE A 405 8.16 3.06 -17.98
CA ILE A 405 7.92 1.94 -17.05
C ILE A 405 9.25 1.24 -16.72
N VAL A 406 10.08 0.95 -17.72
CA VAL A 406 11.39 0.30 -17.51
C VAL A 406 12.34 1.17 -16.69
N ASP A 407 12.44 2.47 -16.99
CA ASP A 407 13.30 3.40 -16.25
C ASP A 407 12.89 3.42 -14.76
N TYR A 408 11.59 3.55 -14.47
CA TYR A 408 11.11 3.61 -13.08
C TYR A 408 11.15 2.26 -12.35
N ALA A 409 10.86 1.15 -13.03
CA ALA A 409 11.01 -0.18 -12.45
C ALA A 409 12.45 -0.40 -11.96
N GLY A 410 13.45 0.08 -12.70
CA GLY A 410 14.84 0.10 -12.28
C GLY A 410 15.08 1.00 -11.05
N GLU A 411 14.51 2.21 -11.03
CA GLU A 411 14.59 3.15 -9.89
C GLU A 411 13.95 2.64 -8.58
N VAL A 412 13.09 1.61 -8.64
CA VAL A 412 12.50 0.93 -7.47
C VAL A 412 12.92 -0.55 -7.32
N GLY A 413 13.89 -1.01 -8.12
CA GLY A 413 14.47 -2.36 -8.01
C GLY A 413 13.68 -3.50 -8.64
N LEU A 414 12.48 -3.26 -9.16
CA LEU A 414 11.71 -4.24 -9.92
C LEU A 414 12.49 -4.70 -11.16
N ARG A 415 12.20 -5.91 -11.63
CA ARG A 415 12.61 -6.37 -12.97
C ARG A 415 11.43 -6.43 -13.94
N ILE A 416 11.71 -6.42 -15.23
CA ILE A 416 10.74 -6.49 -16.32
C ILE A 416 11.03 -7.74 -17.17
N ILE A 417 9.99 -8.53 -17.42
CA ILE A 417 9.95 -9.49 -18.53
C ILE A 417 8.90 -8.96 -19.52
N PHE A 418 9.31 -8.71 -20.75
CA PHE A 418 8.33 -8.42 -21.80
C PHE A 418 7.68 -9.72 -22.26
N ASP A 419 6.36 -9.71 -22.46
CA ASP A 419 5.61 -10.83 -23.04
C ASP A 419 5.00 -10.41 -24.39
N HIS A 420 5.28 -11.17 -25.45
CA HIS A 420 4.55 -11.03 -26.71
C HIS A 420 3.17 -11.71 -26.63
N HIS A 421 2.23 -11.01 -26.00
CA HIS A 421 0.89 -11.51 -25.75
C HIS A 421 0.08 -11.73 -27.03
N ARG A 422 0.21 -10.81 -28.01
CA ARG A 422 -0.60 -10.82 -29.24
C ARG A 422 0.13 -10.30 -30.48
N SER A 423 -0.26 -10.76 -31.68
CA SER A 423 0.10 -10.07 -32.93
C SER A 423 -0.74 -8.80 -33.10
N ASN A 424 -2.06 -8.96 -33.08
CA ASN A 424 -3.03 -7.86 -33.18
C ASN A 424 -3.47 -7.42 -31.79
N ALA A 425 -3.70 -6.12 -31.60
CA ALA A 425 -4.20 -5.60 -30.32
C ALA A 425 -5.59 -6.19 -29.97
N GLY A 426 -5.85 -6.46 -28.69
CA GLY A 426 -7.10 -7.05 -28.22
C GLY A 426 -7.03 -7.54 -26.77
N ALA A 427 -8.05 -8.28 -26.32
CA ALA A 427 -8.12 -8.85 -24.96
C ALA A 427 -7.98 -10.39 -24.98
N GLY A 428 -7.19 -10.93 -24.06
CA GLY A 428 -6.82 -12.36 -23.99
C GLY A 428 -5.76 -12.76 -25.03
N ALA A 429 -5.51 -14.06 -25.18
CA ALA A 429 -4.52 -14.62 -26.09
C ALA A 429 -4.81 -14.40 -27.59
N GLU A 430 -3.82 -14.70 -28.43
CA GLU A 430 -3.95 -14.60 -29.89
C GLU A 430 -4.84 -15.71 -30.46
N GLY A 431 -5.83 -15.34 -31.29
CA GLY A 431 -6.96 -16.20 -31.68
C GLY A 431 -6.65 -17.37 -32.61
N SER A 432 -5.37 -17.69 -32.82
CA SER A 432 -4.90 -18.87 -33.53
C SER A 432 -3.82 -19.65 -32.78
N GLY A 433 -3.43 -19.25 -31.56
CA GLY A 433 -2.39 -19.92 -30.76
C GLY A 433 -1.02 -20.00 -31.46
N LEU A 434 -0.70 -19.05 -32.34
CA LEU A 434 0.51 -19.03 -33.16
C LEU A 434 1.11 -17.63 -33.20
N TRP A 435 2.43 -17.58 -33.12
CA TRP A 435 3.30 -16.39 -33.15
C TRP A 435 3.33 -15.64 -34.51
N TYR A 436 2.36 -15.91 -35.38
CA TYR A 436 2.23 -15.25 -36.67
C TYR A 436 0.78 -15.22 -37.17
N THR A 437 0.45 -14.12 -37.84
CA THR A 437 -0.83 -13.89 -38.52
C THR A 437 -0.59 -13.49 -39.97
N GLY A 438 -1.67 -13.25 -40.73
CA GLY A 438 -1.58 -12.68 -42.08
C GLY A 438 -1.14 -11.20 -42.12
N ALA A 439 -1.22 -10.49 -40.99
CA ALA A 439 -0.76 -9.10 -40.85
C ALA A 439 0.66 -9.03 -40.28
N TYR A 440 0.95 -9.85 -39.26
CA TYR A 440 2.24 -9.95 -38.59
C TYR A 440 2.84 -11.34 -38.87
N PRO A 441 3.60 -11.53 -39.97
CA PRO A 441 4.29 -12.79 -40.22
C PRO A 441 5.40 -13.02 -39.18
N GLU A 442 5.88 -14.25 -39.02
CA GLU A 442 6.98 -14.61 -38.11
C GLU A 442 8.21 -13.67 -38.23
N SER A 443 8.54 -13.23 -39.45
CA SER A 443 9.64 -12.30 -39.70
C SER A 443 9.44 -10.90 -39.11
N ARG A 444 8.20 -10.48 -38.86
CA ARG A 444 7.83 -9.22 -38.18
C ARG A 444 7.88 -9.41 -36.66
N TRP A 445 7.33 -10.51 -36.15
CA TRP A 445 7.44 -10.91 -34.74
C TRP A 445 8.91 -10.97 -34.29
N ILE A 446 9.78 -11.65 -35.05
CA ILE A 446 11.23 -11.70 -34.78
C ILE A 446 11.88 -10.31 -34.90
N SER A 447 11.49 -9.45 -35.85
CA SER A 447 12.10 -8.12 -35.98
C SER A 447 11.72 -7.17 -34.84
N ASP A 448 10.49 -7.28 -34.34
CA ASP A 448 10.02 -6.49 -33.20
C ASP A 448 10.70 -6.95 -31.91
N TRP A 449 10.92 -8.26 -31.75
CA TRP A 449 11.72 -8.83 -30.67
C TRP A 449 13.17 -8.35 -30.68
N VAL A 450 13.83 -8.39 -31.85
CA VAL A 450 15.19 -7.85 -32.02
C VAL A 450 15.24 -6.36 -31.72
N MET A 451 14.22 -5.58 -32.08
CA MET A 451 14.13 -4.15 -31.78
C MET A 451 14.03 -3.87 -30.26
N LEU A 452 13.22 -4.64 -29.51
CA LEU A 452 13.18 -4.53 -28.05
C LEU A 452 14.53 -4.92 -27.41
N ALA A 453 15.14 -6.01 -27.89
CA ALA A 453 16.43 -6.50 -27.40
C ALA A 453 17.57 -5.50 -27.65
N GLU A 454 17.63 -4.88 -28.84
CA GLU A 454 18.56 -3.78 -29.16
C GLU A 454 18.28 -2.51 -28.33
N ARG A 455 17.00 -2.23 -28.02
CA ARG A 455 16.58 -1.01 -27.31
C ARG A 455 17.02 -0.98 -25.84
N TYR A 456 16.89 -2.11 -25.14
CA TYR A 456 17.18 -2.21 -23.71
C TYR A 456 18.47 -2.99 -23.40
N ALA A 457 19.30 -3.25 -24.42
CA ALA A 457 20.64 -3.81 -24.24
C ALA A 457 21.51 -2.92 -23.33
N GLY A 458 22.01 -3.51 -22.24
CA GLY A 458 22.77 -2.81 -21.20
C GLY A 458 21.94 -2.20 -20.08
N ASN A 459 20.61 -2.29 -20.11
CA ASN A 459 19.75 -2.04 -18.94
C ASN A 459 19.34 -3.39 -18.31
N PRO A 460 19.85 -3.73 -17.10
CA PRO A 460 19.55 -5.00 -16.42
C PRO A 460 18.15 -5.06 -15.80
N THR A 461 17.38 -3.97 -15.84
CA THR A 461 15.98 -3.96 -15.40
C THR A 461 15.14 -4.90 -16.25
N VAL A 462 15.33 -4.90 -17.59
CA VAL A 462 14.66 -5.86 -18.46
C VAL A 462 15.50 -7.13 -18.49
N ILE A 463 15.05 -8.18 -17.81
CA ILE A 463 15.81 -9.42 -17.61
C ILE A 463 15.55 -10.47 -18.68
N GLY A 464 14.46 -10.38 -19.43
CA GLY A 464 14.12 -11.40 -20.42
C GLY A 464 12.95 -11.10 -21.34
N ALA A 465 12.71 -12.05 -22.24
CA ALA A 465 11.67 -12.04 -23.26
C ALA A 465 10.87 -13.34 -23.22
N ASP A 466 9.57 -13.24 -22.93
CA ASP A 466 8.61 -14.33 -23.02
C ASP A 466 8.00 -14.36 -24.44
N LEU A 467 8.44 -15.35 -25.21
CA LEU A 467 8.53 -15.20 -26.66
C LEU A 467 7.17 -15.08 -27.36
N HIS A 468 6.12 -15.74 -26.84
CA HIS A 468 4.74 -15.62 -27.30
C HIS A 468 3.76 -16.29 -26.33
N ASN A 469 2.79 -15.52 -25.82
CA ASN A 469 1.74 -16.00 -24.92
C ASN A 469 0.81 -17.07 -25.53
N GLU A 470 0.58 -18.10 -24.73
CA GLU A 470 -0.35 -19.20 -24.89
C GLU A 470 -0.38 -19.85 -26.29
N PRO A 471 0.70 -20.52 -26.73
CA PRO A 471 0.66 -21.34 -27.94
C PRO A 471 -0.38 -22.47 -27.78
N HIS A 472 -1.36 -22.54 -28.70
CA HIS A 472 -2.50 -23.45 -28.59
C HIS A 472 -3.08 -23.87 -29.95
N GLY A 473 -4.11 -24.72 -29.94
CA GLY A 473 -4.88 -25.13 -31.12
C GLY A 473 -4.03 -25.83 -32.19
N PRO A 474 -3.67 -25.15 -33.30
CA PRO A 474 -2.76 -25.68 -34.31
C PRO A 474 -1.28 -25.72 -33.87
N ALA A 475 -0.87 -25.13 -32.73
CA ALA A 475 0.49 -25.24 -32.22
C ALA A 475 0.90 -26.68 -31.91
N THR A 476 2.19 -26.99 -32.06
CA THR A 476 2.76 -28.32 -31.79
C THR A 476 4.16 -28.21 -31.21
N TRP A 477 4.63 -29.23 -30.50
CA TRP A 477 5.99 -29.31 -29.97
C TRP A 477 6.75 -30.49 -30.57
N GLY A 478 7.79 -30.22 -31.37
CA GLY A 478 8.62 -31.25 -32.03
C GLY A 478 8.01 -31.84 -33.31
N GLY A 479 6.92 -31.28 -33.82
CA GLY A 479 6.25 -31.74 -35.05
C GLY A 479 7.02 -31.49 -36.36
N GLY A 480 8.06 -30.67 -36.35
CA GLY A 480 8.87 -30.30 -37.53
C GLY A 480 8.16 -29.41 -38.57
N GLY A 481 6.94 -28.93 -38.27
CA GLY A 481 6.13 -28.10 -39.15
C GLY A 481 6.40 -26.60 -39.01
N THR A 482 5.69 -25.77 -39.79
CA THR A 482 5.68 -24.31 -39.59
C THR A 482 4.92 -23.88 -38.34
N ASN A 483 4.21 -24.82 -37.72
CA ASN A 483 3.46 -24.73 -36.47
C ASN A 483 4.17 -25.47 -35.31
N ASP A 484 5.46 -25.82 -35.46
CA ASP A 484 6.28 -26.34 -34.38
C ASP A 484 6.85 -25.18 -33.55
N TRP A 485 6.23 -24.95 -32.38
CA TRP A 485 6.57 -23.85 -31.47
C TRP A 485 8.00 -23.96 -30.96
N ARG A 486 8.46 -25.16 -30.58
CA ARG A 486 9.83 -25.41 -30.12
C ARG A 486 10.87 -24.98 -31.15
N LEU A 487 10.60 -25.20 -32.44
CA LEU A 487 11.47 -24.71 -33.52
C LEU A 487 11.38 -23.18 -33.71
N ALA A 488 10.26 -22.55 -33.39
CA ALA A 488 10.07 -21.09 -33.51
C ALA A 488 10.69 -20.32 -32.34
N ALA A 489 10.55 -20.83 -31.12
CA ALA A 489 11.27 -20.37 -29.95
C ALA A 489 12.80 -20.39 -30.18
N GLU A 490 13.32 -21.47 -30.78
CA GLU A 490 14.73 -21.51 -31.25
C GLU A 490 15.05 -20.42 -32.28
N ARG A 491 14.12 -19.98 -33.14
CA ARG A 491 14.40 -18.92 -34.14
C ARG A 491 14.37 -17.53 -33.53
N ALA A 492 13.39 -17.22 -32.68
CA ALA A 492 13.27 -15.92 -32.03
C ALA A 492 14.32 -15.72 -30.92
N GLY A 493 14.47 -16.69 -30.01
CA GLY A 493 15.46 -16.63 -28.93
C GLY A 493 16.88 -16.48 -29.45
N ASN A 494 17.25 -17.18 -30.53
CA ASN A 494 18.57 -17.02 -31.17
C ASN A 494 18.74 -15.72 -31.98
N ALA A 495 17.65 -15.02 -32.33
CA ALA A 495 17.73 -13.70 -32.93
C ALA A 495 17.91 -12.61 -31.86
N ILE A 496 17.20 -12.73 -30.73
CA ILE A 496 17.36 -11.89 -29.54
C ILE A 496 18.78 -12.01 -28.99
N LEU A 497 19.25 -13.23 -28.72
CA LEU A 497 20.58 -13.51 -28.17
C LEU A 497 21.74 -13.12 -29.11
N ALA A 498 21.47 -12.83 -30.39
CA ALA A 498 22.46 -12.32 -31.33
C ALA A 498 22.66 -10.79 -31.25
N VAL A 499 21.76 -10.05 -30.58
CA VAL A 499 21.86 -8.60 -30.34
C VAL A 499 21.98 -8.24 -28.85
N ASN A 500 21.39 -9.03 -27.96
CA ASN A 500 21.52 -8.92 -26.51
C ASN A 500 21.70 -10.33 -25.93
N SER A 501 22.94 -10.71 -25.62
CA SER A 501 23.30 -12.06 -25.16
C SER A 501 22.90 -12.36 -23.71
N ASP A 502 22.36 -11.39 -22.97
CA ASP A 502 22.24 -11.46 -21.52
C ASP A 502 20.80 -11.55 -21.03
N TRP A 503 19.82 -11.46 -21.94
CA TRP A 503 18.42 -11.74 -21.65
C TRP A 503 18.13 -13.23 -21.46
N LEU A 504 17.34 -13.54 -20.44
CA LEU A 504 16.62 -14.80 -20.34
C LEU A 504 15.62 -14.93 -21.50
N ILE A 505 15.56 -16.11 -22.08
CA ILE A 505 14.59 -16.49 -23.10
C ILE A 505 13.58 -17.40 -22.42
N VAL A 506 12.41 -16.84 -22.14
CA VAL A 506 11.29 -17.51 -21.50
C VAL A 506 10.44 -18.14 -22.61
N VAL A 507 10.15 -19.44 -22.48
CA VAL A 507 9.46 -20.22 -23.52
C VAL A 507 8.30 -21.00 -22.91
N GLU A 508 7.09 -20.57 -23.23
CA GLU A 508 5.89 -21.31 -22.88
C GLU A 508 5.77 -22.67 -23.59
N GLY A 509 4.88 -23.53 -23.09
CA GLY A 509 4.52 -24.82 -23.67
C GLY A 509 3.55 -24.72 -24.86
N VAL A 510 2.66 -25.71 -24.98
CA VAL A 510 1.56 -25.75 -25.95
C VAL A 510 0.26 -26.21 -25.26
N GLU A 511 -0.88 -26.26 -25.97
CA GLU A 511 -2.12 -26.88 -25.45
C GLU A 511 -2.04 -28.43 -25.38
N VAL A 512 -1.33 -29.07 -26.32
CA VAL A 512 -1.34 -30.54 -26.49
C VAL A 512 0.08 -31.11 -26.62
N GLY A 513 0.48 -31.92 -25.64
CA GLY A 513 1.76 -32.64 -25.59
C GLY A 513 1.59 -34.15 -25.51
N SER A 514 2.61 -34.85 -25.00
CA SER A 514 2.59 -36.30 -24.78
C SER A 514 1.78 -36.70 -23.53
N SER A 515 1.62 -35.80 -22.56
CA SER A 515 0.69 -35.94 -21.43
C SER A 515 -0.80 -35.90 -21.84
N GLY A 516 -1.11 -35.27 -22.98
CA GLY A 516 -2.47 -35.08 -23.47
C GLY A 516 -2.82 -33.60 -23.65
N TYR A 517 -4.06 -33.23 -23.31
CA TYR A 517 -4.50 -31.83 -23.24
C TYR A 517 -4.17 -31.24 -21.87
N TYR A 518 -3.75 -29.98 -21.86
CA TYR A 518 -3.56 -29.19 -20.65
C TYR A 518 -3.93 -27.71 -20.96
N TRP A 519 -3.54 -26.75 -20.13
CA TRP A 519 -3.74 -25.33 -20.42
C TRP A 519 -2.99 -24.88 -21.66
N TRP A 520 -3.47 -23.81 -22.30
CA TRP A 520 -2.72 -23.10 -23.33
C TRP A 520 -1.43 -22.54 -22.69
N GLY A 521 -0.30 -22.61 -23.39
CA GLY A 521 1.01 -22.32 -22.80
C GLY A 521 1.51 -23.31 -21.73
N GLY A 522 0.64 -24.13 -21.12
CA GLY A 522 1.01 -25.00 -20.00
C GLY A 522 1.78 -26.28 -20.35
N ASN A 523 1.57 -26.88 -21.54
CA ASN A 523 2.04 -28.24 -21.79
C ASN A 523 3.50 -28.27 -22.30
N LEU A 524 4.41 -28.65 -21.41
CA LEU A 524 5.84 -28.82 -21.65
C LEU A 524 6.27 -30.30 -21.60
N SER A 525 5.34 -31.26 -21.64
CA SER A 525 5.63 -32.71 -21.53
C SER A 525 6.55 -33.26 -22.64
N ASN A 526 6.68 -32.54 -23.76
CA ASN A 526 7.62 -32.88 -24.84
C ASN A 526 9.00 -32.20 -24.71
N ALA A 527 9.20 -31.29 -23.75
CA ALA A 527 10.39 -30.44 -23.68
C ALA A 527 11.66 -31.21 -23.29
N GLY A 528 11.59 -32.26 -22.47
CA GLY A 528 12.76 -33.10 -22.14
C GLY A 528 13.31 -33.88 -23.34
N ASP A 529 12.44 -34.53 -24.11
CA ASP A 529 12.82 -35.28 -25.33
C ASP A 529 13.14 -34.36 -26.52
N HIS A 530 12.50 -33.19 -26.59
CA HIS A 530 12.63 -32.21 -27.67
C HIS A 530 12.94 -30.80 -27.13
N PRO A 531 14.08 -30.58 -26.45
CA PRO A 531 14.36 -29.31 -25.77
C PRO A 531 14.66 -28.20 -26.76
N VAL A 532 14.32 -26.95 -26.42
CA VAL A 532 14.78 -25.74 -27.14
C VAL A 532 16.31 -25.64 -27.02
N ARG A 533 17.00 -25.29 -28.11
CA ARG A 533 18.46 -25.11 -28.13
C ARG A 533 18.84 -23.71 -28.58
N LEU A 534 19.34 -22.94 -27.63
CA LEU A 534 19.86 -21.59 -27.83
C LEU A 534 21.36 -21.64 -28.15
N ASN A 535 21.88 -20.58 -28.77
CA ASN A 535 23.29 -20.40 -29.14
C ASN A 535 24.13 -19.84 -27.98
N VAL A 536 23.48 -19.45 -26.87
CA VAL A 536 24.09 -18.98 -25.63
C VAL A 536 23.56 -19.87 -24.51
N ASP A 537 24.49 -20.51 -23.79
CA ASP A 537 24.16 -21.38 -22.65
C ASP A 537 23.69 -20.56 -21.44
N GLY A 538 22.89 -21.16 -20.55
CA GLY A 538 22.44 -20.52 -19.30
C GLY A 538 21.52 -19.31 -19.52
N ARG A 539 20.57 -19.43 -20.45
CA ARG A 539 19.57 -18.40 -20.81
C ARG A 539 18.14 -18.92 -20.95
N LEU A 540 17.92 -20.22 -21.03
CA LEU A 540 16.59 -20.81 -21.24
C LEU A 540 15.84 -20.95 -19.90
N VAL A 541 14.58 -20.51 -19.88
CA VAL A 541 13.58 -20.77 -18.85
C VAL A 541 12.32 -21.29 -19.55
N TYR A 542 11.65 -22.30 -18.99
CA TYR A 542 10.35 -22.75 -19.51
C TYR A 542 9.19 -22.18 -18.68
N SER A 543 8.07 -21.85 -19.34
CA SER A 543 6.96 -21.10 -18.74
C SER A 543 5.60 -21.79 -18.89
N PRO A 544 5.20 -22.69 -17.97
CA PRO A 544 3.82 -23.18 -17.95
C PRO A 544 2.86 -22.08 -17.46
N HIS A 545 1.60 -22.16 -17.91
CA HIS A 545 0.45 -21.54 -17.25
C HIS A 545 -0.42 -22.63 -16.60
N ASP A 546 -1.02 -22.34 -15.44
CA ASP A 546 -2.02 -23.20 -14.80
C ASP A 546 -3.11 -22.34 -14.11
N TYR A 547 -4.35 -22.83 -14.12
CA TYR A 547 -5.51 -22.07 -13.65
C TYR A 547 -6.51 -22.97 -12.90
N PRO A 548 -7.38 -22.42 -12.03
CA PRO A 548 -8.37 -23.19 -11.29
C PRO A 548 -9.60 -23.58 -12.13
N ALA A 549 -10.40 -24.49 -11.57
CA ALA A 549 -11.67 -24.96 -12.14
C ALA A 549 -12.68 -23.84 -12.51
N SER A 550 -12.57 -22.65 -11.89
CA SER A 550 -13.42 -21.49 -12.17
C SER A 550 -13.08 -20.75 -13.47
N VAL A 551 -11.84 -20.89 -13.98
CA VAL A 551 -11.44 -20.43 -15.31
C VAL A 551 -11.90 -21.43 -16.37
N PHE A 552 -11.55 -22.71 -16.19
CA PHE A 552 -12.10 -23.81 -16.98
C PHE A 552 -12.13 -25.13 -16.17
N PRO A 553 -13.25 -25.88 -16.16
CA PRO A 553 -13.39 -27.11 -15.38
C PRO A 553 -12.69 -28.29 -16.08
N GLN A 554 -11.37 -28.35 -15.98
CA GLN A 554 -10.54 -29.48 -16.39
C GLN A 554 -10.89 -30.76 -15.59
N PRO A 555 -10.68 -31.97 -16.15
CA PRO A 555 -11.18 -33.20 -15.55
C PRO A 555 -10.55 -33.55 -14.19
N TRP A 556 -9.29 -33.19 -13.93
CA TRP A 556 -8.59 -33.50 -12.68
C TRP A 556 -9.24 -32.85 -11.44
N PHE A 557 -9.87 -31.68 -11.59
CA PHE A 557 -10.70 -31.03 -10.55
C PHE A 557 -11.98 -31.81 -10.20
N SER A 558 -12.24 -32.97 -10.82
CA SER A 558 -13.42 -33.81 -10.59
C SER A 558 -13.08 -35.28 -10.28
N GLU A 559 -11.79 -35.63 -10.19
CA GLU A 559 -11.37 -36.99 -9.80
C GLU A 559 -11.46 -37.18 -8.27
N PRO A 560 -11.61 -38.42 -7.77
CA PRO A 560 -11.91 -38.70 -6.35
C PRO A 560 -10.80 -38.40 -5.34
N ASP A 561 -9.61 -38.10 -5.85
CA ASP A 561 -8.34 -37.86 -5.13
C ASP A 561 -7.90 -36.39 -5.19
N TYR A 562 -8.66 -35.51 -5.85
CA TYR A 562 -8.45 -34.07 -5.76
C TYR A 562 -8.56 -33.58 -4.29
N PRO A 563 -7.61 -32.77 -3.78
CA PRO A 563 -6.54 -32.09 -4.52
C PRO A 563 -5.20 -32.83 -4.66
N SER A 564 -4.96 -33.89 -3.88
CA SER A 564 -3.73 -34.71 -3.88
C SER A 564 -3.33 -35.41 -5.20
N ASN A 565 -4.04 -35.12 -6.29
CA ASN A 565 -3.68 -35.51 -7.66
C ASN A 565 -3.02 -34.37 -8.48
N LEU A 566 -2.99 -33.14 -7.95
CA LEU A 566 -2.47 -31.97 -8.67
C LEU A 566 -0.96 -32.05 -8.91
N THR A 567 -0.18 -32.56 -7.95
CA THR A 567 1.27 -32.78 -8.07
C THR A 567 1.59 -33.68 -9.27
N GLU A 568 0.94 -34.86 -9.40
CA GLU A 568 1.08 -35.73 -10.58
C GLU A 568 0.68 -35.04 -11.89
N VAL A 569 -0.30 -34.12 -11.87
CA VAL A 569 -0.73 -33.35 -13.05
C VAL A 569 0.30 -32.29 -13.45
N TRP A 570 0.84 -31.54 -12.49
CA TRP A 570 1.88 -30.54 -12.74
C TRP A 570 3.19 -31.23 -13.21
N ASP A 571 3.61 -32.30 -12.55
CA ASP A 571 4.75 -33.12 -12.91
C ASP A 571 4.67 -33.66 -14.35
N ALA A 572 3.53 -34.24 -14.72
CA ALA A 572 3.32 -34.80 -16.06
C ALA A 572 3.34 -33.75 -17.18
N ASN A 573 3.10 -32.47 -16.86
CA ASN A 573 3.03 -31.39 -17.85
C ASN A 573 4.26 -30.50 -17.89
N TRP A 574 4.90 -30.19 -16.75
CA TRP A 574 6.02 -29.24 -16.67
C TRP A 574 6.95 -29.45 -15.47
N GLY A 575 6.44 -29.86 -14.30
CA GLY A 575 7.19 -29.97 -13.05
C GLY A 575 8.44 -30.84 -13.13
N TYR A 576 8.39 -31.91 -13.91
CA TYR A 576 9.52 -32.82 -14.14
C TYR A 576 10.79 -32.12 -14.68
N LEU A 577 10.67 -30.96 -15.35
CA LEU A 577 11.81 -30.20 -15.87
C LEU A 577 12.64 -29.56 -14.76
N PHE A 578 11.95 -29.12 -13.69
CA PHE A 578 12.58 -28.54 -12.52
C PHE A 578 13.20 -29.64 -11.65
N GLN A 579 12.41 -30.64 -11.25
CA GLN A 579 12.86 -31.75 -10.39
C GLN A 579 14.02 -32.57 -10.97
N GLN A 580 14.11 -32.70 -12.30
CA GLN A 580 15.18 -33.46 -12.97
C GLN A 580 16.41 -32.61 -13.34
N ASP A 581 16.50 -31.38 -12.82
CA ASP A 581 17.61 -30.43 -13.05
C ASP A 581 17.84 -30.09 -14.53
N ILE A 582 16.75 -30.05 -15.33
CA ILE A 582 16.82 -29.88 -16.79
C ILE A 582 16.86 -28.39 -17.18
N ALA A 583 15.99 -27.58 -16.58
CA ALA A 583 15.89 -26.13 -16.78
C ALA A 583 15.00 -25.49 -15.69
N PRO A 584 15.11 -24.17 -15.44
CA PRO A 584 14.19 -23.50 -14.52
C PRO A 584 12.79 -23.40 -15.09
N ILE A 585 11.82 -23.41 -14.17
CA ILE A 585 10.41 -23.14 -14.44
C ILE A 585 10.07 -21.74 -13.91
N MET A 586 9.30 -20.99 -14.71
CA MET A 586 8.58 -19.79 -14.28
C MET A 586 7.09 -19.98 -14.57
N LEU A 587 6.23 -20.11 -13.56
CA LEU A 587 4.78 -20.18 -13.77
C LEU A 587 4.28 -18.80 -14.24
N GLY A 588 4.24 -18.59 -15.57
CA GLY A 588 4.11 -17.28 -16.21
C GLY A 588 2.77 -16.61 -15.97
N GLU A 589 1.72 -17.42 -15.89
CA GLU A 589 0.39 -17.01 -15.43
C GLU A 589 -0.23 -18.11 -14.57
N PHE A 590 -0.75 -17.69 -13.43
CA PHE A 590 -1.70 -18.42 -12.61
C PHE A 590 -2.50 -17.39 -11.81
N GLY A 591 -3.80 -17.61 -11.63
CA GLY A 591 -4.67 -16.56 -11.09
C GLY A 591 -6.06 -17.04 -10.70
N SER A 592 -6.69 -16.33 -9.78
CA SER A 592 -8.02 -16.71 -9.28
C SER A 592 -8.79 -15.54 -8.65
N ARG A 593 -10.13 -15.65 -8.68
CA ARG A 593 -11.02 -14.81 -7.85
C ARG A 593 -11.20 -15.34 -6.43
N LEU A 594 -10.70 -16.54 -6.12
CA LEU A 594 -10.98 -17.26 -4.87
C LEU A 594 -12.49 -17.37 -4.61
N ALA A 595 -13.27 -17.54 -5.69
CA ALA A 595 -14.73 -17.47 -5.66
C ALA A 595 -15.38 -18.79 -5.24
N THR A 596 -14.70 -19.92 -5.48
CA THR A 596 -15.12 -21.25 -5.03
C THR A 596 -14.17 -21.81 -3.97
N GLU A 597 -14.51 -22.92 -3.32
CA GLU A 597 -13.59 -23.60 -2.41
C GLU A 597 -12.45 -24.31 -3.17
N SER A 598 -12.75 -24.85 -4.35
CA SER A 598 -11.73 -25.48 -5.22
C SER A 598 -10.72 -24.43 -5.71
N ASP A 599 -11.12 -23.17 -5.87
CA ASP A 599 -10.23 -22.06 -6.21
C ASP A 599 -9.21 -21.76 -5.10
N ARG A 600 -9.58 -21.98 -3.83
CA ARG A 600 -8.70 -21.76 -2.66
C ARG A 600 -7.75 -22.92 -2.49
N ILE A 601 -8.29 -24.14 -2.47
CA ILE A 601 -7.51 -25.37 -2.38
C ILE A 601 -6.48 -25.43 -3.52
N TRP A 602 -6.86 -25.10 -4.76
CA TRP A 602 -5.90 -25.04 -5.87
C TRP A 602 -4.82 -23.96 -5.67
N LEU A 603 -5.12 -22.81 -5.06
CA LEU A 603 -4.10 -21.79 -4.81
C LEU A 603 -3.15 -22.20 -3.68
N GLU A 604 -3.68 -22.81 -2.61
CA GLU A 604 -2.93 -23.37 -1.49
C GLU A 604 -1.93 -24.42 -2.02
N GLU A 605 -2.42 -25.46 -2.72
CA GLU A 605 -1.57 -26.57 -3.16
C GLU A 605 -0.57 -26.17 -4.28
N ILE A 606 -0.90 -25.19 -5.14
CA ILE A 606 0.06 -24.70 -6.14
C ILE A 606 1.11 -23.77 -5.53
N VAL A 607 0.79 -23.07 -4.43
CA VAL A 607 1.76 -22.30 -3.65
C VAL A 607 2.69 -23.23 -2.88
N ASP A 608 2.19 -24.30 -2.26
CA ASP A 608 3.02 -25.31 -1.60
C ASP A 608 3.99 -25.97 -2.60
N TYR A 609 3.50 -26.36 -3.79
CA TYR A 609 4.33 -26.90 -4.87
C TYR A 609 5.35 -25.88 -5.40
N LEU A 610 4.98 -24.60 -5.49
CA LEU A 610 5.95 -23.52 -5.75
C LEU A 610 6.95 -23.37 -4.59
N GLY A 611 6.56 -23.59 -3.33
CA GLY A 611 7.44 -23.68 -2.16
C GLY A 611 8.38 -24.90 -2.17
N GLY A 612 8.15 -25.83 -3.10
CA GLY A 612 8.97 -27.02 -3.31
C GLY A 612 8.47 -28.27 -2.60
N ASP A 613 7.24 -28.29 -2.10
CA ASP A 613 6.55 -29.54 -1.73
C ASP A 613 6.07 -30.24 -3.02
N PHE A 614 6.91 -31.10 -3.59
CA PHE A 614 6.64 -31.67 -4.90
C PHE A 614 5.81 -32.96 -4.86
N ASP A 615 5.68 -33.62 -3.70
CA ASP A 615 4.84 -34.83 -3.55
C ASP A 615 3.56 -34.62 -2.70
N GLY A 616 3.42 -33.49 -2.01
CA GLY A 616 2.22 -33.08 -1.27
C GLY A 616 2.16 -33.59 0.17
N ASP A 617 3.31 -33.75 0.85
CA ASP A 617 3.39 -34.23 2.24
C ASP A 617 3.39 -33.12 3.31
N GLY A 618 3.49 -31.86 2.90
CA GLY A 618 3.61 -30.68 3.75
C GLY A 618 5.05 -30.28 4.07
N THR A 619 6.04 -30.76 3.30
CA THR A 619 7.46 -30.41 3.48
C THR A 619 8.18 -30.17 2.14
N SER A 620 9.15 -29.23 2.12
CA SER A 620 9.87 -28.87 0.90
C SER A 620 11.02 -29.85 0.59
N ASP A 621 11.03 -30.36 -0.65
CA ASP A 621 12.04 -31.26 -1.22
C ASP A 621 13.37 -30.57 -1.60
N LEU A 622 13.40 -29.23 -1.62
CA LEU A 622 14.52 -28.44 -2.12
C LEU A 622 15.82 -28.69 -1.34
N ALA A 623 16.96 -28.75 -2.05
CA ALA A 623 18.25 -28.87 -1.36
C ALA A 623 18.61 -27.55 -0.64
N PRO A 624 19.37 -27.59 0.47
CA PRO A 624 19.70 -26.38 1.23
C PRO A 624 20.42 -25.32 0.40
N GLY A 625 19.73 -24.22 0.11
CA GLY A 625 20.21 -23.10 -0.72
C GLY A 625 19.63 -23.03 -2.14
N GLU A 626 18.81 -24.01 -2.54
CA GLU A 626 17.98 -23.92 -3.75
C GLU A 626 16.68 -23.14 -3.47
N LEU A 627 16.11 -22.55 -4.52
CA LEU A 627 14.81 -21.88 -4.49
C LEU A 627 13.84 -22.63 -5.41
N GLY A 628 12.57 -22.69 -5.01
CA GLY A 628 11.50 -23.30 -5.81
C GLY A 628 11.19 -22.51 -7.09
N PRO A 629 10.31 -23.03 -7.96
CA PRO A 629 10.04 -22.43 -9.26
C PRO A 629 9.64 -20.95 -9.18
N SER A 630 10.07 -20.18 -10.18
CA SER A 630 9.66 -18.78 -10.31
C SER A 630 8.19 -18.66 -10.72
N TRP A 631 7.58 -17.49 -10.56
CA TRP A 631 6.17 -17.27 -10.87
C TRP A 631 5.82 -15.79 -11.12
N THR A 632 4.78 -15.56 -11.92
CA THR A 632 4.14 -14.24 -12.09
C THR A 632 2.62 -14.36 -12.02
N TYR A 633 2.00 -13.78 -11.00
CA TYR A 633 0.55 -13.89 -10.77
C TYR A 633 -0.26 -13.18 -11.86
N TRP A 634 -1.38 -13.77 -12.29
CA TRP A 634 -2.36 -13.15 -13.19
C TRP A 634 -3.59 -12.67 -12.39
N SER A 635 -3.74 -11.36 -12.14
CA SER A 635 -2.91 -10.23 -12.57
C SER A 635 -2.88 -9.14 -11.50
N TRP A 636 -2.13 -8.06 -11.71
CA TRP A 636 -2.25 -6.85 -10.89
C TRP A 636 -3.66 -6.27 -11.00
N ASN A 637 -4.21 -6.31 -12.22
CA ASN A 637 -5.39 -5.60 -12.65
C ASN A 637 -6.70 -6.22 -12.13
N PRO A 638 -7.64 -5.45 -11.57
CA PRO A 638 -8.96 -5.98 -11.20
C PRO A 638 -9.80 -6.40 -12.42
N ASN A 639 -9.55 -5.79 -13.58
CA ASN A 639 -10.42 -5.92 -14.76
C ASN A 639 -10.21 -7.19 -15.61
N SER A 640 -9.48 -8.19 -15.11
CA SER A 640 -9.47 -9.53 -15.72
C SER A 640 -10.83 -10.22 -15.55
N SER A 641 -11.35 -10.87 -16.60
CA SER A 641 -12.78 -11.20 -16.71
C SER A 641 -13.22 -12.41 -15.88
N ASP A 642 -12.28 -13.28 -15.54
CA ASP A 642 -12.42 -14.63 -14.98
C ASP A 642 -11.73 -14.72 -13.61
N THR A 643 -10.52 -14.16 -13.53
CA THR A 643 -9.58 -14.18 -12.40
C THR A 643 -9.59 -12.90 -11.55
N GLY A 644 -9.97 -11.75 -12.10
CA GLY A 644 -9.75 -10.45 -11.44
C GLY A 644 -8.25 -10.19 -11.22
N GLY A 645 -7.88 -9.54 -10.11
CA GLY A 645 -6.47 -9.31 -9.81
C GLY A 645 -6.14 -9.17 -8.33
N ILE A 646 -4.91 -8.72 -8.06
CA ILE A 646 -4.40 -8.33 -6.75
C ILE A 646 -5.09 -7.04 -6.28
N LEU A 647 -5.25 -6.04 -7.16
CA LEU A 647 -6.10 -4.89 -6.88
C LEU A 647 -7.60 -5.24 -6.95
N GLN A 648 -8.40 -4.49 -6.20
CA GLN A 648 -9.85 -4.45 -6.25
C GLN A 648 -10.34 -3.50 -7.36
N ASP A 649 -11.65 -3.51 -7.68
CA ASP A 649 -12.26 -2.74 -8.79
C ASP A 649 -12.02 -1.21 -8.74
N ASP A 650 -11.60 -0.67 -7.59
CA ASP A 650 -11.25 0.75 -7.41
C ASP A 650 -9.83 1.11 -7.88
N TRP A 651 -9.00 0.12 -8.21
CA TRP A 651 -7.58 0.25 -8.55
C TRP A 651 -6.71 0.88 -7.45
N ASP A 652 -7.08 0.72 -6.19
CA ASP A 652 -6.37 1.31 -5.04
C ASP A 652 -6.21 0.29 -3.90
N ASN A 653 -7.31 -0.36 -3.50
CA ASN A 653 -7.29 -1.39 -2.46
C ASN A 653 -6.84 -2.74 -3.00
N VAL A 654 -6.18 -3.54 -2.15
CA VAL A 654 -5.65 -4.88 -2.48
C VAL A 654 -6.51 -5.99 -1.88
N HIS A 655 -6.59 -7.11 -2.57
CA HIS A 655 -7.07 -8.40 -2.09
C HIS A 655 -6.02 -9.04 -1.18
N ARG A 656 -6.06 -8.72 0.13
CA ARG A 656 -5.18 -9.33 1.15
C ARG A 656 -5.22 -10.85 1.09
N ASP A 657 -6.42 -11.42 0.93
CA ASP A 657 -6.67 -12.85 0.78
C ASP A 657 -5.93 -13.52 -0.41
N LYS A 658 -5.36 -12.74 -1.34
CA LYS A 658 -4.49 -13.22 -2.42
C LYS A 658 -3.00 -12.93 -2.20
N VAL A 659 -2.64 -11.84 -1.51
CA VAL A 659 -1.23 -11.49 -1.24
C VAL A 659 -0.71 -12.30 -0.05
N ASP A 660 -1.48 -12.37 1.03
CA ASP A 660 -1.18 -13.18 2.21
C ASP A 660 -1.00 -14.67 1.82
N ALA A 661 -1.75 -15.14 0.82
CA ALA A 661 -1.64 -16.49 0.26
C ALA A 661 -0.44 -16.73 -0.68
N LEU A 662 0.36 -15.69 -0.98
CA LEU A 662 1.58 -15.78 -1.78
C LEU A 662 2.85 -15.52 -0.95
N GLU A 663 2.72 -15.07 0.30
CA GLU A 663 3.82 -14.61 1.17
C GLU A 663 4.95 -15.65 1.27
N GLU A 664 4.61 -16.93 1.48
CA GLU A 664 5.59 -18.02 1.64
C GLU A 664 6.41 -18.31 0.36
N VAL A 665 5.94 -17.88 -0.81
CA VAL A 665 6.63 -18.03 -2.11
C VAL A 665 7.18 -16.73 -2.69
N GLN A 666 7.05 -15.61 -1.97
CA GLN A 666 7.71 -14.36 -2.34
C GLN A 666 9.23 -14.45 -2.21
N PHE A 667 9.92 -13.50 -2.85
CA PHE A 667 11.38 -13.40 -2.77
C PHE A 667 11.78 -11.94 -2.99
N ALA A 668 12.42 -11.31 -2.00
CA ALA A 668 12.90 -9.96 -2.17
C ALA A 668 14.01 -9.90 -3.23
N PHE A 669 13.86 -9.03 -4.23
CA PHE A 669 15.03 -8.45 -4.91
C PHE A 669 15.34 -7.14 -4.21
N PRO A 670 16.44 -7.04 -3.42
CA PRO A 670 16.87 -5.74 -2.90
C PRO A 670 17.20 -4.81 -4.08
N ALA A 671 16.63 -3.60 -4.06
CA ALA A 671 16.78 -2.64 -5.13
C ALA A 671 18.23 -2.16 -5.27
N GLY A 672 18.81 -2.22 -6.47
CA GLY A 672 20.19 -1.81 -6.74
C GLY A 672 20.42 -0.34 -6.46
N GLU A 673 21.37 -0.01 -5.57
CA GLU A 673 21.63 1.31 -4.96
C GLU A 673 20.39 2.06 -4.39
N ALA A 674 19.23 1.41 -4.29
CA ALA A 674 18.00 1.92 -3.68
C ALA A 674 17.45 0.95 -2.63
N ALA A 675 18.33 0.15 -2.02
CA ALA A 675 18.02 -0.83 -0.99
C ALA A 675 17.18 -0.16 0.10
N GLY A 676 16.03 -0.77 0.38
CA GLY A 676 15.11 -0.33 1.43
C GLY A 676 14.53 1.08 1.23
N ARG A 677 13.21 1.15 0.97
CA ARG A 677 12.42 2.38 1.18
C ARG A 677 11.30 2.12 2.17
N ALA A 678 11.51 2.52 3.42
CA ALA A 678 10.41 2.78 4.33
C ALA A 678 9.90 4.20 4.01
N ASN A 679 8.59 4.38 3.84
CA ASN A 679 8.02 5.71 3.73
C ASN A 679 7.72 6.26 5.13
N ALA A 680 8.27 7.43 5.44
CA ALA A 680 7.72 8.25 6.51
C ALA A 680 6.41 8.86 6.02
N THR A 681 5.29 8.19 6.33
CA THR A 681 3.94 8.65 6.00
C THR A 681 3.42 9.61 7.08
N LEU A 682 3.35 10.91 6.76
CA LEU A 682 2.84 11.94 7.65
C LEU A 682 1.37 12.26 7.34
N THR A 683 0.47 12.06 8.30
CA THR A 683 -0.92 12.50 8.18
C THR A 683 -1.04 14.00 8.37
N VAL A 684 -1.62 14.67 7.37
CA VAL A 684 -2.04 16.07 7.39
C VAL A 684 -3.55 16.13 7.54
N SER A 685 -4.02 16.86 8.55
CA SER A 685 -5.41 16.89 8.98
C SER A 685 -5.99 18.30 8.95
N LEU A 686 -7.26 18.42 8.56
CA LEU A 686 -8.09 19.61 8.74
C LEU A 686 -8.93 19.49 10.01
N SER A 687 -9.08 20.60 10.74
CA SER A 687 -9.87 20.67 11.98
C SER A 687 -11.38 20.49 11.78
N ALA A 688 -11.84 20.70 10.54
CA ALA A 688 -13.21 20.53 10.07
C ALA A 688 -13.16 20.22 8.56
N ALA A 689 -14.27 19.78 7.97
CA ALA A 689 -14.38 19.73 6.52
C ALA A 689 -14.57 21.15 5.94
N SER A 690 -14.29 21.31 4.65
CA SER A 690 -14.75 22.43 3.82
C SER A 690 -15.54 21.84 2.64
N GLY A 691 -16.57 22.56 2.18
CA GLY A 691 -17.28 22.31 0.94
C GLY A 691 -16.49 22.75 -0.30
N GLN A 692 -15.36 23.42 -0.09
CA GLN A 692 -14.44 23.89 -1.13
C GLN A 692 -13.14 23.05 -1.13
N THR A 693 -12.42 23.10 -2.24
CA THR A 693 -11.11 22.43 -2.37
C THR A 693 -10.03 23.20 -1.61
N VAL A 694 -9.57 22.66 -0.48
CA VAL A 694 -8.45 23.18 0.30
C VAL A 694 -7.13 22.63 -0.26
N THR A 695 -6.11 23.48 -0.37
CA THR A 695 -4.75 23.05 -0.77
C THR A 695 -3.67 23.58 0.16
N VAL A 696 -2.56 22.85 0.27
CA VAL A 696 -1.37 23.28 1.03
C VAL A 696 -0.09 22.76 0.39
N ALA A 697 0.90 23.62 0.20
CA ALA A 697 2.20 23.23 -0.36
C ALA A 697 3.11 22.70 0.75
N TYR A 698 3.90 21.66 0.47
CA TYR A 698 4.80 21.06 1.44
C TYR A 698 6.23 20.89 0.91
N THR A 699 7.21 20.85 1.81
CA THR A 699 8.61 20.56 1.50
C THR A 699 9.31 19.89 2.68
N THR A 700 10.17 18.91 2.38
CA THR A 700 11.15 18.39 3.34
C THR A 700 12.28 19.41 3.61
N ALA A 701 13.01 19.22 4.71
CA ALA A 701 14.26 19.90 5.04
C ALA A 701 15.09 19.07 6.05
N ASN A 702 16.41 19.10 5.92
CA ASN A 702 17.34 18.35 6.78
C ASN A 702 17.16 18.71 8.27
N GLY A 703 17.32 17.72 9.15
CA GLY A 703 17.41 17.89 10.60
C GLY A 703 18.81 17.54 11.08
N THR A 704 18.98 16.32 11.60
CA THR A 704 20.28 15.63 11.56
C THR A 704 20.42 14.88 10.23
N ALA A 705 19.35 14.18 9.83
CA ALA A 705 19.22 13.48 8.55
C ALA A 705 19.32 14.45 7.38
N THR A 706 19.87 13.93 6.28
CA THR A 706 20.36 14.63 5.12
C THR A 706 19.80 14.03 3.82
N ALA A 707 19.17 14.91 3.05
CA ALA A 707 18.62 14.54 1.75
C ALA A 707 19.71 14.02 0.79
N GLY A 708 19.50 12.82 0.25
CA GLY A 708 20.40 12.15 -0.68
C GLY A 708 21.45 11.25 -0.04
N SER A 709 21.43 11.08 1.28
CA SER A 709 22.05 9.93 1.97
C SER A 709 20.98 9.14 2.72
N ASP A 710 20.19 9.80 3.57
CA ASP A 710 19.34 9.11 4.56
C ASP A 710 17.84 9.23 4.22
N TYR A 711 17.48 10.16 3.34
CA TYR A 711 16.12 10.29 2.80
C TYR A 711 16.07 11.00 1.43
N THR A 712 14.96 10.87 0.71
CA THR A 712 14.70 11.57 -0.56
C THR A 712 13.93 12.88 -0.34
N ALA A 713 14.43 13.99 -0.90
CA ALA A 713 13.85 15.33 -0.69
C ALA A 713 12.48 15.56 -1.39
N THR A 714 11.40 15.10 -0.79
CA THR A 714 10.04 15.30 -1.29
C THR A 714 9.56 16.77 -1.12
N SER A 715 8.83 17.28 -2.10
CA SER A 715 8.05 18.52 -2.02
C SER A 715 6.87 18.47 -2.99
N GLY A 716 5.77 19.18 -2.69
CA GLY A 716 4.54 19.08 -3.50
C GLY A 716 3.42 20.02 -3.08
N THR A 717 2.19 19.71 -3.49
CA THR A 717 0.98 20.40 -3.05
C THR A 717 -0.13 19.39 -2.77
N LEU A 718 -0.50 19.30 -1.51
CA LEU A 718 -1.56 18.44 -1.02
C LEU A 718 -2.92 19.08 -1.29
N THR A 719 -3.90 18.26 -1.68
CA THR A 719 -5.24 18.71 -2.08
C THR A 719 -6.31 17.90 -1.36
N PHE A 720 -7.13 18.59 -0.57
CA PHE A 720 -8.33 18.04 0.04
C PHE A 720 -9.52 18.39 -0.86
N ALA A 721 -10.21 17.36 -1.37
CA ALA A 721 -11.48 17.56 -2.04
C ALA A 721 -12.57 17.93 -1.02
N PRO A 722 -13.69 18.56 -1.45
CA PRO A 722 -14.83 18.85 -0.57
C PRO A 722 -15.24 17.67 0.30
N GLY A 723 -15.44 17.92 1.59
CA GLY A 723 -15.76 16.89 2.59
C GLY A 723 -14.56 16.08 3.12
N GLN A 724 -13.38 16.13 2.51
CA GLN A 724 -12.19 15.43 3.02
C GLN A 724 -11.55 16.19 4.19
N THR A 725 -11.09 15.46 5.22
CA THR A 725 -10.41 16.03 6.39
C THR A 725 -8.99 15.51 6.63
N GLN A 726 -8.55 14.49 5.89
CA GLN A 726 -7.21 13.90 6.05
C GLN A 726 -6.58 13.56 4.69
N ARG A 727 -5.26 13.74 4.59
CA ARG A 727 -4.40 13.35 3.46
C ARG A 727 -2.99 13.03 3.97
N THR A 728 -2.22 12.21 3.26
CA THR A 728 -0.84 11.85 3.64
C THR A 728 0.21 12.61 2.82
N ILE A 729 1.40 12.77 3.40
CA ILE A 729 2.63 13.10 2.69
C ILE A 729 3.60 11.96 2.96
N ASP A 730 4.15 11.37 1.90
CA ASP A 730 5.12 10.29 2.01
C ASP A 730 6.53 10.82 1.71
N VAL A 731 7.47 10.54 2.60
CA VAL A 731 8.89 10.88 2.46
C VAL A 731 9.69 9.58 2.44
N PRO A 732 10.28 9.19 1.29
CA PRO A 732 11.08 7.98 1.22
C PRO A 732 12.34 8.10 2.06
N ILE A 733 12.50 7.22 3.05
CA ILE A 733 13.76 6.96 3.73
C ILE A 733 14.63 6.09 2.81
N LEU A 734 15.95 6.18 2.96
CA LEU A 734 16.93 5.37 2.25
C LEU A 734 17.62 4.46 3.27
N ALA A 735 17.86 3.18 2.97
CA ALA A 735 18.75 2.38 3.80
C ALA A 735 20.21 2.74 3.56
N ASP A 736 21.05 2.56 4.59
CA ASP A 736 22.40 2.09 4.37
C ASP A 736 22.70 0.82 5.20
N SER A 737 23.96 0.57 5.57
CA SER A 737 24.39 -0.63 6.32
C SER A 737 25.29 -0.29 7.51
N ALA A 738 25.27 0.96 7.98
CA ALA A 738 25.92 1.43 9.19
C ALA A 738 24.95 1.35 10.37
N GLY A 739 25.42 0.80 11.50
CA GLY A 739 24.71 0.93 12.77
C GLY A 739 24.84 2.36 13.28
N GLU A 740 23.76 3.13 13.22
CA GLU A 740 23.74 4.59 13.40
C GLU A 740 22.92 4.96 14.67
N ALA A 741 22.84 6.26 14.99
CA ALA A 741 22.01 6.76 16.07
C ALA A 741 20.76 7.41 15.48
N SER A 742 19.58 7.19 16.06
CA SER A 742 18.30 7.65 15.50
C SER A 742 18.31 9.11 15.05
N GLU A 743 18.06 9.31 13.75
CA GLU A 743 18.19 10.53 12.99
C GLU A 743 16.85 11.31 12.88
N THR A 744 16.87 12.54 12.39
CA THR A 744 15.66 13.37 12.22
C THR A 744 15.66 14.24 10.96
N LEU A 745 14.50 14.36 10.30
CA LEU A 745 14.22 15.37 9.26
C LEU A 745 12.94 16.15 9.57
N LEU A 746 12.71 17.24 8.84
CA LEU A 746 11.53 18.11 9.00
C LEU A 746 10.66 18.13 7.75
N VAL A 747 9.34 18.14 7.92
CA VAL A 747 8.36 18.36 6.83
C VAL A 747 7.56 19.63 7.13
N ARG A 748 7.67 20.61 6.24
CA ARG A 748 7.10 21.96 6.40
C ARG A 748 5.93 22.20 5.47
N LEU A 749 4.82 22.69 6.03
CA LEU A 749 3.66 23.17 5.30
C LEU A 749 3.76 24.68 5.01
N SER A 750 3.19 25.10 3.88
CA SER A 750 3.18 26.50 3.44
C SER A 750 2.05 26.80 2.47
N SER A 751 1.80 28.08 2.22
CA SER A 751 0.98 28.55 1.09
C SER A 751 -0.47 27.98 1.05
N ALA A 752 -1.05 27.69 2.21
CA ALA A 752 -2.40 27.13 2.31
C ALA A 752 -3.46 28.05 1.66
N SER A 753 -4.46 27.43 1.02
CA SER A 753 -5.62 28.12 0.43
C SER A 753 -6.92 27.61 1.05
N LEU A 754 -7.85 28.54 1.33
CA LEU A 754 -9.12 28.29 2.04
C LEU A 754 -8.97 27.59 3.41
N ALA A 755 -7.78 27.70 4.01
CA ALA A 755 -7.48 27.16 5.33
C ALA A 755 -6.37 28.00 6.01
N THR A 756 -6.26 27.87 7.32
CA THR A 756 -5.13 28.40 8.10
C THR A 756 -4.16 27.27 8.46
N ILE A 757 -2.87 27.55 8.60
CA ILE A 757 -1.90 26.57 9.13
C ILE A 757 -1.81 26.80 10.64
N ALA A 758 -2.31 25.86 11.43
CA ALA A 758 -2.22 25.88 12.90
C ALA A 758 -1.01 25.11 13.41
N ASP A 759 -0.70 23.97 12.77
CA ASP A 759 0.62 23.36 12.83
C ASP A 759 1.16 23.14 11.41
N GLY A 760 2.46 23.35 11.22
CA GLY A 760 3.09 23.46 9.91
C GLY A 760 4.52 22.97 9.84
N GLU A 761 5.02 22.30 10.87
CA GLU A 761 6.34 21.67 10.88
C GLU A 761 6.25 20.37 11.69
N ALA A 762 6.32 19.22 11.02
CA ALA A 762 6.42 17.91 11.67
C ALA A 762 7.86 17.40 11.63
N VAL A 763 8.24 16.68 12.68
CA VAL A 763 9.49 15.92 12.79
C VAL A 763 9.23 14.48 12.37
N VAL A 764 10.01 14.01 11.39
CA VAL A 764 10.17 12.58 11.14
C VAL A 764 11.40 12.14 11.92
N THR A 765 11.25 11.11 12.75
CA THR A 765 12.37 10.40 13.39
C THR A 765 12.66 9.13 12.60
N ILE A 766 13.90 8.94 12.21
CA ILE A 766 14.40 7.76 11.52
C ILE A 766 15.11 6.90 12.57
N THR A 767 14.81 5.61 12.65
CA THR A 767 15.41 4.72 13.66
C THR A 767 16.00 3.47 13.03
N ASP A 768 17.33 3.34 13.10
CA ASP A 768 18.09 2.12 12.78
C ASP A 768 17.35 0.83 13.21
N SER A 769 17.16 -0.06 12.24
CA SER A 769 16.56 -1.39 12.44
C SER A 769 17.55 -2.42 12.95
N THR A 770 18.85 -2.19 12.74
CA THR A 770 19.90 -3.15 13.02
C THR A 770 20.16 -3.27 14.52
N SER A 771 19.76 -4.39 15.11
CA SER A 771 20.24 -4.75 16.45
C SER A 771 21.74 -5.07 16.36
N GLU A 772 22.59 -4.39 17.16
CA GLU A 772 24.05 -4.70 17.22
C GLU A 772 24.29 -6.22 17.25
N PRO A 773 25.07 -6.78 16.30
CA PRO A 773 25.17 -8.22 16.11
C PRO A 773 25.78 -8.93 17.34
N GLU A 774 25.07 -9.92 17.88
CA GLU A 774 25.50 -10.62 19.11
C GLU A 774 26.79 -11.41 18.89
N LEU A 775 27.91 -10.86 19.38
CA LEU A 775 29.24 -11.45 19.22
C LEU A 775 29.34 -12.84 19.89
N PRO A 776 29.74 -13.89 19.16
CA PRO A 776 29.72 -15.26 19.65
C PRO A 776 30.62 -15.48 20.88
N ALA A 777 30.21 -16.38 21.77
CA ALA A 777 30.84 -16.58 23.06
C ALA A 777 31.93 -17.66 23.02
N LEU A 778 33.17 -17.27 23.26
CA LEU A 778 34.31 -18.18 23.39
C LEU A 778 34.27 -18.96 24.71
N SER A 779 34.41 -20.28 24.62
CA SER A 779 34.43 -21.19 25.75
C SER A 779 35.50 -22.26 25.57
N VAL A 780 36.13 -22.69 26.66
CA VAL A 780 37.10 -23.80 26.66
C VAL A 780 36.72 -24.87 27.68
N GLY A 781 36.81 -26.14 27.28
CA GLY A 781 36.50 -27.29 28.14
C GLY A 781 37.57 -27.61 29.19
N ASP A 782 37.28 -28.56 30.07
CA ASP A 782 38.29 -29.20 30.94
C ASP A 782 38.81 -30.48 30.26
N VAL A 783 40.05 -30.88 30.56
CA VAL A 783 40.70 -32.07 29.98
C VAL A 783 41.46 -32.84 31.05
N ALA A 784 41.54 -34.17 30.90
CA ALA A 784 42.34 -35.04 31.75
C ALA A 784 43.27 -35.91 30.90
N VAL A 785 44.50 -36.11 31.36
CA VAL A 785 45.52 -36.88 30.65
C VAL A 785 46.52 -37.49 31.65
N THR A 786 47.07 -38.65 31.31
CA THR A 786 48.13 -39.33 32.07
C THR A 786 49.50 -38.86 31.58
N GLU A 787 50.44 -38.60 32.49
CA GLU A 787 51.77 -38.07 32.14
C GLU A 787 52.67 -39.11 31.46
N GLY A 788 52.69 -40.34 31.97
CA GLY A 788 53.48 -41.46 31.43
C GLY A 788 54.93 -41.45 31.92
N ASN A 789 55.57 -42.63 31.97
CA ASN A 789 56.82 -42.83 32.71
C ASN A 789 58.11 -42.20 32.09
N ALA A 790 57.99 -41.35 31.06
CA ALA A 790 59.08 -40.59 30.44
C ALA A 790 58.59 -39.72 29.27
N GLY A 791 59.15 -38.52 29.14
CA GLY A 791 59.06 -37.72 27.91
C GLY A 791 57.92 -36.70 27.99
N THR A 792 57.06 -36.63 26.96
CA THR A 792 55.88 -35.76 27.01
C THR A 792 54.63 -36.39 26.39
N SER A 793 53.52 -36.36 27.12
CA SER A 793 52.17 -36.54 26.57
C SER A 793 51.53 -35.17 26.25
N ASN A 794 50.26 -35.13 25.83
CA ASN A 794 49.59 -33.90 25.38
C ASN A 794 48.19 -33.77 25.98
N ALA A 795 47.95 -32.72 26.76
CA ALA A 795 46.61 -32.24 27.06
C ALA A 795 46.11 -31.41 25.86
N VAL A 796 44.97 -31.78 25.27
CA VAL A 796 44.37 -31.02 24.15
C VAL A 796 43.06 -30.42 24.61
N PHE A 797 43.05 -29.09 24.76
CA PHE A 797 41.85 -28.33 25.08
C PHE A 797 41.16 -27.91 23.79
N THR A 798 39.87 -28.20 23.64
CA THR A 798 39.05 -27.58 22.58
C THR A 798 38.55 -26.22 23.05
N VAL A 799 38.87 -25.17 22.29
CA VAL A 799 38.29 -23.84 22.42
C VAL A 799 37.23 -23.69 21.32
N SER A 800 36.01 -23.32 21.71
CA SER A 800 34.86 -23.24 20.81
C SER A 800 34.17 -21.87 20.87
N LEU A 801 33.53 -21.50 19.77
CA LEU A 801 32.52 -20.44 19.69
C LEU A 801 31.12 -21.02 19.92
N SER A 802 30.17 -20.18 20.34
CA SER A 802 28.75 -20.55 20.47
C SER A 802 28.03 -20.67 19.12
N ALA A 803 28.51 -19.96 18.10
CA ALA A 803 28.03 -19.95 16.72
C ALA A 803 29.22 -19.80 15.76
N ALA A 804 28.97 -19.91 14.46
CA ALA A 804 29.93 -19.46 13.45
C ALA A 804 30.09 -17.92 13.50
N ALA A 805 31.16 -17.42 12.89
CA ALA A 805 31.39 -16.00 12.67
C ALA A 805 31.87 -15.79 11.23
N ASP A 806 31.45 -14.70 10.60
CA ASP A 806 31.77 -14.38 9.21
C ASP A 806 33.07 -13.57 9.07
N ALA A 807 33.53 -12.99 10.18
CA ALA A 807 34.83 -12.34 10.32
C ALA A 807 35.80 -13.17 11.18
N PRO A 808 37.14 -13.06 10.99
CA PRO A 808 38.10 -13.83 11.78
C PRO A 808 38.10 -13.45 13.26
N VAL A 809 37.70 -14.37 14.14
CA VAL A 809 37.75 -14.19 15.60
C VAL A 809 39.14 -14.50 16.12
N THR A 810 39.66 -13.67 17.04
CA THR A 810 40.94 -13.95 17.73
C THR A 810 40.79 -13.96 19.24
N VAL A 811 41.62 -14.76 19.93
CA VAL A 811 41.71 -14.78 21.39
C VAL A 811 43.10 -15.21 21.86
N ALA A 812 43.66 -14.51 22.85
CA ALA A 812 44.92 -14.90 23.47
C ALA A 812 44.68 -16.00 24.52
N TYR A 813 45.64 -16.91 24.67
CA TYR A 813 45.59 -17.95 25.69
C TYR A 813 46.93 -18.13 26.42
N SER A 814 46.86 -18.57 27.68
CA SER A 814 48.04 -18.94 28.47
C SER A 814 47.73 -19.99 29.53
N THR A 815 48.68 -20.87 29.82
CA THR A 815 48.58 -21.81 30.95
C THR A 815 49.19 -21.27 32.24
N THR A 816 48.71 -21.74 33.38
CA THR A 816 49.22 -21.42 34.72
C THR A 816 49.00 -22.61 35.64
N GLY A 817 50.01 -22.96 36.46
CA GLY A 817 49.93 -24.06 37.43
C GLY A 817 48.88 -23.81 38.52
N VAL A 818 48.29 -24.88 39.06
CA VAL A 818 47.32 -24.81 40.17
C VAL A 818 47.79 -25.66 41.35
N SER A 819 47.94 -26.97 41.14
CA SER A 819 48.89 -27.80 41.91
C SER A 819 50.13 -28.11 41.09
N ALA A 820 49.95 -28.43 39.80
CA ALA A 820 51.03 -28.70 38.86
C ALA A 820 51.96 -27.50 38.67
N THR A 821 53.25 -27.79 38.60
CA THR A 821 54.38 -26.89 38.41
C THR A 821 54.84 -26.87 36.94
N ALA A 822 54.89 -25.67 36.38
CA ALA A 822 55.35 -25.46 35.01
C ALA A 822 56.87 -25.75 34.90
N GLY A 823 57.22 -26.73 34.06
CA GLY A 823 58.59 -27.12 33.73
C GLY A 823 59.03 -28.47 34.33
N SER A 824 58.32 -29.00 35.33
CA SER A 824 58.49 -30.37 35.82
C SER A 824 57.38 -31.29 35.30
N ASP A 825 56.12 -30.83 35.31
CA ASP A 825 54.95 -31.70 35.10
C ASP A 825 54.11 -31.24 33.89
N PHE A 826 54.19 -29.96 33.50
CA PHE A 826 53.72 -29.51 32.18
C PHE A 826 54.56 -28.37 31.60
N VAL A 827 54.56 -28.22 30.28
CA VAL A 827 55.23 -27.12 29.57
C VAL A 827 54.29 -25.90 29.51
N ALA A 828 54.72 -24.80 30.12
CA ALA A 828 53.99 -23.53 30.02
C ALA A 828 53.81 -23.12 28.55
N THR A 829 52.55 -22.93 28.15
CA THR A 829 52.15 -22.72 26.75
C THR A 829 51.27 -21.47 26.68
N SER A 830 51.54 -20.60 25.70
CA SER A 830 50.74 -19.40 25.46
C SER A 830 50.81 -19.00 23.98
N GLY A 831 49.78 -18.29 23.50
CA GLY A 831 49.67 -17.89 22.11
C GLY A 831 48.40 -17.12 21.82
N VAL A 832 48.04 -17.04 20.55
CA VAL A 832 46.76 -16.50 20.06
C VAL A 832 46.14 -17.56 19.16
N LEU A 833 44.85 -17.85 19.35
CA LEU A 833 44.04 -18.56 18.37
C LEU A 833 43.44 -17.54 17.40
N THR A 834 43.35 -17.94 16.13
CA THR A 834 42.59 -17.23 15.09
C THR A 834 41.64 -18.23 14.45
N PHE A 835 40.34 -18.07 14.70
CA PHE A 835 39.29 -18.77 13.98
C PHE A 835 39.13 -18.07 12.63
N ALA A 836 39.16 -18.82 11.54
CA ALA A 836 38.75 -18.31 10.23
C ALA A 836 37.21 -18.26 10.14
N PRO A 837 36.63 -17.50 9.20
CA PRO A 837 35.19 -17.49 9.00
C PRO A 837 34.60 -18.91 8.88
N GLY A 838 33.44 -19.13 9.49
CA GLY A 838 32.79 -20.44 9.58
C GLY A 838 33.42 -21.46 10.54
N VAL A 839 34.62 -21.23 11.09
CA VAL A 839 35.29 -22.18 11.99
C VAL A 839 34.83 -21.98 13.43
N THR A 840 34.17 -22.99 14.01
CA THR A 840 33.58 -22.92 15.36
C THR A 840 34.43 -23.53 16.47
N ALA A 841 35.47 -24.32 16.17
CA ALA A 841 36.30 -25.00 17.18
C ALA A 841 37.78 -25.11 16.76
N LEU A 842 38.70 -24.87 17.70
CA LEU A 842 40.15 -25.02 17.51
C LEU A 842 40.85 -25.64 18.75
N PRO A 843 41.87 -26.49 18.55
CA PRO A 843 42.62 -27.10 19.65
C PRO A 843 43.76 -26.21 20.18
N VAL A 844 43.95 -26.21 21.50
CA VAL A 844 45.18 -25.77 22.18
C VAL A 844 45.85 -27.00 22.80
N THR A 845 47.04 -27.34 22.33
CA THR A 845 47.83 -28.45 22.84
C THR A 845 48.84 -27.96 23.88
N VAL A 846 48.81 -28.54 25.07
CA VAL A 846 49.74 -28.29 26.17
C VAL A 846 50.53 -29.58 26.44
N PRO A 847 51.85 -29.61 26.22
CA PRO A 847 52.66 -30.77 26.54
C PRO A 847 52.71 -31.02 28.05
N ILE A 848 52.39 -32.22 28.47
CA ILE A 848 52.57 -32.72 29.84
C ILE A 848 53.92 -33.42 29.89
N VAL A 849 54.70 -33.23 30.94
CA VAL A 849 56.02 -33.83 31.11
C VAL A 849 55.87 -35.04 32.02
N GLY A 850 56.39 -36.19 31.60
CA GLY A 850 56.27 -37.45 32.35
C GLY A 850 57.60 -37.90 32.95
N ASP A 851 57.61 -38.25 34.24
CA ASP A 851 58.78 -38.78 34.95
C ASP A 851 58.57 -40.18 35.56
N THR A 852 58.97 -40.47 36.80
CA THR A 852 58.75 -41.76 37.49
C THR A 852 58.48 -41.59 39.00
N ASN A 853 58.08 -40.40 39.44
CA ASN A 853 57.82 -40.09 40.84
C ASN A 853 56.36 -40.47 41.19
N PRO A 854 56.11 -41.31 42.22
CA PRO A 854 54.76 -41.57 42.70
C PRO A 854 54.28 -40.36 43.50
N GLU A 855 53.28 -39.65 42.99
CA GLU A 855 52.84 -38.35 43.49
C GLU A 855 51.31 -38.35 43.72
N SER A 856 50.59 -37.32 43.27
CA SER A 856 49.12 -37.28 43.33
C SER A 856 48.60 -36.56 42.10
N SER A 857 47.41 -36.90 41.59
CA SER A 857 46.91 -36.30 40.35
C SER A 857 46.80 -34.76 40.45
N GLU A 858 47.57 -34.06 39.63
CA GLU A 858 47.76 -32.61 39.72
C GLU A 858 46.93 -31.84 38.69
N THR A 859 46.92 -30.50 38.81
CA THR A 859 46.10 -29.62 37.96
C THR A 859 46.83 -28.35 37.53
N PHE A 860 46.55 -27.91 36.31
CA PHE A 860 46.86 -26.59 35.79
C PHE A 860 45.63 -25.98 35.10
N ARG A 861 45.65 -24.68 34.84
CA ARG A 861 44.59 -23.95 34.15
C ARG A 861 45.07 -23.43 32.80
N LEU A 862 44.27 -23.60 31.75
CA LEU A 862 44.33 -22.80 30.52
C LEU A 862 43.36 -21.63 30.65
N THR A 863 43.81 -20.40 30.39
CA THR A 863 43.00 -19.18 30.49
C THR A 863 42.93 -18.47 29.14
N LEU A 864 41.75 -18.01 28.76
CA LEU A 864 41.48 -17.18 27.59
C LEU A 864 41.43 -15.69 27.99
N ALA A 865 41.97 -14.81 27.14
CA ALA A 865 42.02 -13.37 27.39
C ALA A 865 41.99 -12.58 26.08
N SER A 866 41.60 -11.29 26.16
CA SER A 866 41.62 -10.34 25.04
C SER A 866 41.02 -10.89 23.74
N PRO A 867 39.73 -11.29 23.74
CA PRO A 867 39.05 -11.66 22.51
C PRO A 867 38.88 -10.45 21.58
N SER A 868 38.73 -10.70 20.28
CA SER A 868 38.32 -9.72 19.28
C SER A 868 37.40 -10.42 18.28
N GLY A 869 36.21 -9.85 18.03
CA GLY A 869 35.13 -10.49 17.27
C GLY A 869 34.29 -11.50 18.08
N ALA A 870 34.46 -11.56 19.41
CA ALA A 870 33.79 -12.51 20.28
C ALA A 870 33.72 -12.03 21.74
N THR A 871 32.80 -12.59 22.52
CA THR A 871 32.73 -12.47 23.98
C THR A 871 33.43 -13.66 24.67
N LEU A 872 33.58 -13.64 26.01
CA LEU A 872 34.08 -14.79 26.79
C LEU A 872 32.94 -15.45 27.58
N GLY A 873 32.46 -16.61 27.13
CA GLY A 873 31.48 -17.44 27.85
C GLY A 873 32.12 -18.24 28.98
N ARG A 874 33.11 -19.09 28.65
CA ARG A 874 33.93 -19.82 29.65
C ARG A 874 35.41 -19.52 29.46
N ALA A 875 35.87 -18.47 30.14
CA ALA A 875 37.22 -17.92 30.02
C ALA A 875 38.37 -18.81 30.54
N PHE A 876 38.11 -19.99 31.11
CA PHE A 876 39.17 -20.91 31.53
C PHE A 876 38.73 -22.38 31.49
N GLY A 877 39.71 -23.26 31.33
CA GLY A 877 39.59 -24.71 31.45
C GLY A 877 40.67 -25.27 32.37
N ILE A 878 40.38 -26.39 33.05
CA ILE A 878 41.31 -27.10 33.92
C ILE A 878 41.88 -28.30 33.16
N GLY A 879 43.20 -28.43 33.16
CA GLY A 879 43.91 -29.63 32.76
C GLY A 879 44.29 -30.44 34.00
N THR A 880 43.82 -31.68 34.09
CA THR A 880 44.19 -32.63 35.13
C THR A 880 45.25 -33.59 34.63
N ILE A 881 46.36 -33.70 35.36
CA ILE A 881 47.45 -34.63 35.13
C ILE A 881 47.23 -35.82 36.07
N ALA A 882 47.14 -37.03 35.54
CA ALA A 882 46.85 -38.23 36.31
C ALA A 882 48.08 -39.15 36.42
N ASP A 883 48.70 -39.13 37.60
CA ASP A 883 49.79 -40.05 38.01
C ASP A 883 49.46 -41.52 37.71
N ASN A 884 50.49 -42.24 37.28
CA ASN A 884 50.48 -43.65 36.92
C ASN A 884 51.63 -44.46 37.56
N ASP A 885 52.46 -43.86 38.42
CA ASP A 885 53.64 -44.48 39.02
C ASP A 885 53.34 -45.10 40.40
N ALA A 886 54.28 -45.89 40.93
CA ALA A 886 54.01 -46.84 42.02
C ALA A 886 54.85 -46.55 43.29
N PRO A 887 54.23 -46.38 44.48
CA PRO A 887 54.93 -45.96 45.70
C PRO A 887 56.06 -46.92 46.12
N THR A 888 57.21 -46.33 46.44
CA THR A 888 58.53 -47.00 46.42
C THR A 888 58.86 -47.91 47.61
N SER A 889 57.97 -48.06 48.59
CA SER A 889 58.20 -48.96 49.74
C SER A 889 57.98 -50.44 49.43
N GLY A 890 57.16 -50.75 48.40
CA GLY A 890 56.81 -52.12 48.02
C GLY A 890 55.96 -52.89 49.04
N LEU A 891 55.47 -52.24 50.10
CA LEU A 891 54.63 -52.84 51.15
C LEU A 891 53.37 -51.98 51.33
N ALA A 892 52.21 -52.62 51.45
CA ALA A 892 50.93 -51.93 51.63
C ALA A 892 50.23 -52.41 52.91
N PHE A 893 49.55 -51.49 53.58
CA PHE A 893 48.75 -51.74 54.78
C PHE A 893 47.27 -51.42 54.49
N ALA A 894 46.37 -52.31 54.92
CA ALA A 894 44.93 -52.08 54.87
C ALA A 894 44.31 -52.40 56.23
N PHE A 895 43.49 -51.48 56.74
CA PHE A 895 42.69 -51.63 57.95
C PHE A 895 41.21 -51.64 57.58
N ASN A 896 40.43 -52.55 58.16
CA ASN A 896 38.99 -52.59 57.97
C ASN A 896 38.29 -52.92 59.28
N VAL A 897 37.28 -52.13 59.66
CA VAL A 897 36.31 -52.55 60.69
C VAL A 897 35.30 -53.48 60.00
N SER A 898 35.08 -54.68 60.54
CA SER A 898 34.17 -55.67 59.95
C SER A 898 32.84 -55.80 60.69
N ASP A 899 32.79 -55.36 61.94
CA ASP A 899 31.59 -55.30 62.78
C ASP A 899 31.82 -54.26 63.89
N ASP A 900 30.82 -53.44 64.21
CA ASP A 900 30.88 -52.40 65.25
C ASP A 900 29.51 -52.31 65.95
N TRP A 901 29.51 -52.50 67.27
CA TRP A 901 28.32 -52.47 68.11
C TRP A 901 28.37 -51.34 69.17
N GLY A 902 29.13 -50.28 68.88
CA GLY A 902 29.24 -49.01 69.61
C GLY A 902 29.97 -49.07 70.96
N SER A 903 29.81 -50.17 71.70
CA SER A 903 30.59 -50.44 72.93
C SER A 903 31.89 -51.20 72.66
N GLY A 904 32.05 -51.74 71.45
CA GLY A 904 33.26 -52.35 70.92
C GLY A 904 33.08 -52.71 69.44
N PHE A 905 34.14 -53.21 68.82
CA PHE A 905 34.20 -53.52 67.39
C PHE A 905 35.16 -54.68 67.11
N VAL A 906 35.05 -55.30 65.93
CA VAL A 906 36.06 -56.20 65.34
C VAL A 906 36.70 -55.49 64.15
N ALA A 907 38.03 -55.50 64.11
CA ALA A 907 38.79 -55.02 62.96
C ALA A 907 39.77 -56.07 62.42
N GLY A 908 39.97 -56.05 61.10
CA GLY A 908 41.02 -56.72 60.38
C GLY A 908 42.15 -55.76 60.00
N VAL A 909 43.37 -56.29 59.99
CA VAL A 909 44.56 -55.66 59.40
C VAL A 909 45.13 -56.64 58.38
N THR A 910 45.41 -56.15 57.17
CA THR A 910 46.14 -56.90 56.15
C THR A 910 47.42 -56.15 55.78
N ILE A 911 48.53 -56.87 55.70
CA ILE A 911 49.83 -56.38 55.26
C ILE A 911 50.21 -57.15 54.00
N THR A 912 50.32 -56.45 52.88
CA THR A 912 50.65 -57.02 51.57
C THR A 912 52.07 -56.62 51.17
N ASN A 913 52.84 -57.60 50.72
CA ASN A 913 54.19 -57.41 50.21
C ASN A 913 54.16 -57.46 48.68
N HIS A 914 54.16 -56.29 48.05
CA HIS A 914 54.27 -56.12 46.60
C HIS A 914 55.73 -56.21 46.12
N GLY A 915 56.70 -56.19 47.05
CA GLY A 915 58.12 -56.37 46.79
C GLY A 915 58.50 -57.79 46.33
N SER A 916 59.67 -57.89 45.70
CA SER A 916 60.20 -59.12 45.10
C SER A 916 60.91 -60.07 46.07
N THR A 917 60.99 -59.74 47.37
CA THR A 917 61.62 -60.58 48.40
C THR A 917 60.71 -60.75 49.61
N ALA A 918 60.77 -61.91 50.27
CA ALA A 918 59.87 -62.23 51.38
C ALA A 918 60.30 -61.57 52.70
N VAL A 919 59.40 -60.85 53.36
CA VAL A 919 59.63 -60.27 54.69
C VAL A 919 59.59 -61.40 55.73
N ASN A 920 60.66 -61.53 56.52
CA ASN A 920 60.80 -62.59 57.53
C ASN A 920 60.87 -61.97 58.93
N GLY A 921 59.92 -62.32 59.80
CA GLY A 921 59.76 -61.75 61.14
C GLY A 921 59.25 -60.32 61.09
N TRP A 922 57.95 -60.13 60.90
CA TRP A 922 57.33 -58.81 60.91
C TRP A 922 56.92 -58.35 62.31
N THR A 923 57.16 -57.07 62.57
CA THR A 923 56.74 -56.30 63.75
C THR A 923 56.15 -55.00 63.23
N LEU A 924 54.86 -54.76 63.45
CA LEU A 924 54.15 -53.55 63.07
C LEU A 924 53.95 -52.67 64.31
N GLU A 925 54.37 -51.42 64.21
CA GLU A 925 54.00 -50.37 65.14
C GLU A 925 52.97 -49.42 64.51
N PHE A 926 52.07 -48.88 65.32
CA PHE A 926 51.14 -47.83 64.93
C PHE A 926 50.63 -47.07 66.16
N ASP A 927 50.09 -45.87 65.95
CA ASP A 927 49.32 -45.15 66.94
C ASP A 927 47.82 -45.39 66.72
N PHE A 928 47.13 -45.83 67.77
CA PHE A 928 45.69 -46.11 67.76
C PHE A 928 45.10 -45.86 69.15
N ASP A 929 43.99 -45.13 69.22
CA ASP A 929 43.46 -44.56 70.47
C ASP A 929 42.43 -45.45 71.18
N ARG A 930 41.97 -46.53 70.53
CA ARG A 930 41.07 -47.52 71.12
C ARG A 930 41.83 -48.65 71.81
N ASP A 931 41.27 -49.14 72.91
CA ASP A 931 41.82 -50.24 73.69
C ASP A 931 41.59 -51.58 72.98
N ILE A 932 42.64 -52.15 72.37
CA ILE A 932 42.63 -53.53 71.89
C ILE A 932 42.52 -54.49 73.10
N THR A 933 41.43 -55.25 73.15
CA THR A 933 41.07 -56.16 74.25
C THR A 933 41.36 -57.64 73.97
N ASN A 934 41.41 -58.02 72.69
CA ASN A 934 41.68 -59.38 72.23
C ASN A 934 42.26 -59.33 70.80
N ILE A 935 43.17 -60.26 70.45
CA ILE A 935 43.89 -60.27 69.17
C ILE A 935 44.16 -61.71 68.71
N TRP A 936 44.13 -61.97 67.40
CA TRP A 936 44.43 -63.27 66.80
C TRP A 936 45.28 -63.13 65.54
N ASN A 937 46.06 -64.18 65.22
CA ASN A 937 47.13 -64.21 64.21
C ASN A 937 48.25 -63.17 64.44
N ALA A 938 48.29 -62.52 65.60
CA ALA A 938 49.33 -61.60 66.02
C ALA A 938 49.41 -61.55 67.55
N GLU A 939 50.46 -60.92 68.08
CA GLU A 939 50.71 -60.76 69.51
C GLU A 939 51.09 -59.31 69.83
N ILE A 940 50.45 -58.71 70.85
CA ILE A 940 50.84 -57.38 71.35
C ILE A 940 52.12 -57.53 72.17
N VAL A 941 53.23 -57.00 71.66
CA VAL A 941 54.53 -56.98 72.34
C VAL A 941 54.55 -55.93 73.44
N SER A 942 54.03 -54.74 73.15
CA SER A 942 53.91 -53.64 74.10
C SER A 942 52.84 -52.63 73.66
N ARG A 943 52.43 -51.78 74.61
CA ARG A 943 51.64 -50.57 74.37
C ARG A 943 52.14 -49.47 75.29
N VAL A 944 52.32 -48.25 74.77
CA VAL A 944 52.68 -47.06 75.56
C VAL A 944 51.78 -45.90 75.12
N GLY A 945 50.77 -45.57 75.92
CA GLY A 945 49.70 -44.67 75.50
C GLY A 945 48.95 -45.26 74.30
N ASN A 946 48.89 -44.52 73.20
CA ASN A 946 48.24 -44.96 71.96
C ASN A 946 49.19 -45.76 71.04
N ARG A 947 50.51 -45.76 71.30
CA ARG A 947 51.48 -46.50 70.50
C ARG A 947 51.38 -47.99 70.81
N TYR A 948 51.02 -48.79 69.83
CA TYR A 948 51.02 -50.25 69.86
C TYR A 948 52.26 -50.81 69.14
N VAL A 949 52.78 -51.93 69.65
CA VAL A 949 53.79 -52.75 68.96
C VAL A 949 53.27 -54.17 68.86
N ILE A 950 53.04 -54.65 67.64
CA ILE A 950 52.41 -55.93 67.30
C ILE A 950 53.40 -56.82 66.55
N GLN A 951 53.59 -58.07 66.94
CA GLN A 951 54.45 -59.02 66.22
C GLN A 951 53.70 -60.21 65.61
N ALA A 952 54.35 -60.84 64.65
CA ALA A 952 53.88 -62.07 64.01
C ALA A 952 53.69 -63.25 64.97
N ALA A 953 52.53 -63.91 64.87
CA ALA A 953 52.32 -65.23 65.45
C ALA A 953 53.28 -66.26 64.81
N SER A 954 53.50 -67.40 65.47
CA SER A 954 54.55 -68.35 65.06
C SER A 954 54.31 -68.98 63.67
N TRP A 955 53.08 -68.98 63.15
CA TRP A 955 52.72 -69.56 61.85
C TRP A 955 52.67 -68.56 60.68
N ASN A 956 52.60 -67.24 60.92
CA ASN A 956 52.52 -66.22 59.86
C ASN A 956 53.73 -65.26 59.86
N ARG A 957 54.89 -65.74 60.34
CA ARG A 957 56.14 -64.95 60.42
C ARG A 957 56.73 -64.53 59.07
N VAL A 958 56.26 -65.06 57.96
CA VAL A 958 56.77 -64.76 56.62
C VAL A 958 55.66 -64.15 55.78
N ILE A 959 55.92 -62.98 55.18
CA ILE A 959 55.08 -62.38 54.14
C ILE A 959 55.78 -62.63 52.78
N PRO A 960 55.30 -63.58 51.95
CA PRO A 960 55.94 -63.90 50.67
C PRO A 960 56.00 -62.68 49.73
N ALA A 961 56.94 -62.70 48.78
CA ALA A 961 56.93 -61.75 47.67
C ALA A 961 55.63 -61.90 46.86
N GLY A 962 54.94 -60.80 46.59
CA GLY A 962 53.60 -60.78 45.98
C GLY A 962 52.48 -61.35 46.88
N GLY A 963 52.74 -61.63 48.16
CA GLY A 963 51.80 -62.24 49.09
C GLY A 963 51.38 -61.31 50.23
N SER A 964 50.34 -61.68 50.96
CA SER A 964 49.86 -60.93 52.13
C SER A 964 49.72 -61.82 53.37
N ILE A 965 49.69 -61.18 54.54
CA ILE A 965 49.20 -61.76 55.79
C ILE A 965 48.09 -60.88 56.35
N SER A 966 47.21 -61.47 57.16
CA SER A 966 46.21 -60.72 57.90
C SER A 966 46.16 -61.14 59.37
N PHE A 967 45.92 -60.18 60.25
CA PHE A 967 45.57 -60.40 61.65
C PHE A 967 44.29 -59.64 61.99
N GLY A 968 43.68 -59.93 63.14
CA GLY A 968 42.46 -59.27 63.56
C GLY A 968 42.38 -59.11 65.05
N PHE A 969 41.56 -58.16 65.50
CA PHE A 969 41.44 -57.81 66.90
C PHE A 969 40.05 -57.28 67.27
N GLN A 970 39.75 -57.27 68.56
CA GLN A 970 38.57 -56.63 69.14
C GLN A 970 38.98 -55.41 69.95
N GLY A 971 38.43 -54.25 69.62
CA GLY A 971 38.63 -53.01 70.38
C GLY A 971 37.42 -52.67 71.26
N ALA A 972 37.68 -52.02 72.39
CA ALA A 972 36.65 -51.36 73.19
C ALA A 972 36.35 -49.95 72.66
N SER A 973 35.11 -49.49 72.87
CA SER A 973 34.55 -48.23 72.33
C SER A 973 34.55 -48.17 70.80
N GLY A 974 33.42 -48.56 70.22
CA GLY A 974 33.16 -48.47 68.78
C GLY A 974 32.81 -47.06 68.31
N ASN A 975 32.28 -46.96 67.10
CA ASN A 975 32.33 -45.75 66.25
C ASN A 975 33.80 -45.39 65.97
N VAL A 976 34.43 -46.19 65.11
CA VAL A 976 35.82 -46.02 64.66
C VAL A 976 35.82 -45.45 63.24
N ASP A 977 35.72 -44.12 63.17
CA ASP A 977 35.68 -43.37 61.90
C ASP A 977 37.07 -43.20 61.27
N GLU A 978 38.15 -43.33 62.06
CA GLU A 978 39.55 -43.22 61.62
C GLU A 978 40.35 -44.48 62.02
N GLY A 979 41.28 -44.90 61.16
CA GLY A 979 42.13 -46.08 61.35
C GLY A 979 43.45 -45.80 62.08
N PRO A 980 44.29 -46.84 62.28
CA PRO A 980 45.65 -46.68 62.84
C PRO A 980 46.53 -45.73 62.02
N THR A 981 47.35 -44.93 62.70
CA THR A 981 48.23 -43.92 62.09
C THR A 981 49.71 -44.15 62.43
N ASN A 982 50.62 -43.37 61.83
CA ASN A 982 52.08 -43.45 62.04
C ASN A 982 52.65 -44.88 61.91
N LEU A 983 52.22 -45.58 60.86
CA LEU A 983 52.51 -46.99 60.62
C LEU A 983 54.00 -47.21 60.36
N VAL A 984 54.61 -48.16 61.08
CA VAL A 984 56.03 -48.53 60.92
C VAL A 984 56.17 -50.05 60.98
N LEU A 985 56.63 -50.68 59.90
CA LEU A 985 56.90 -52.12 59.84
C LEU A 985 58.41 -52.37 59.89
N ASN A 986 58.88 -53.14 60.87
CA ASN A 986 60.30 -53.48 61.06
C ASN A 986 61.25 -52.25 61.09
N GLY A 987 60.76 -51.09 61.52
CA GLY A 987 61.51 -49.83 61.56
C GLY A 987 61.45 -48.99 60.28
N VAL A 988 60.68 -49.40 59.26
CA VAL A 988 60.43 -48.63 58.03
C VAL A 988 59.00 -48.09 58.07
N ALA A 989 58.80 -46.80 57.79
CA ALA A 989 57.46 -46.21 57.69
C ALA A 989 56.67 -46.82 56.50
N LEU A 990 55.35 -46.97 56.68
CA LEU A 990 54.40 -47.39 55.65
C LEU A 990 53.45 -46.24 55.29
#